data_AF-A0A9P9QB74-F1
#
_entry.id   AF-A0A9P9QB74-F1
#
_cell.length_a   1.000
_cell.length_b   1.000
_cell.length_c   1.000
_cell.angle_alpha   90.00
_cell.angle_beta   90.00
_cell.angle_gamma   90.00
#
_symmetry.space_group_name_H-M   'P 1'
#
loop_
_entity.id
_entity.type
_entity.pdbx_description
1 polymer ?
#
loop_
_entity_poly.entity_id
_entity_poly.type
_entity_poly.pdbx_seq_one_letter_code
_entity_poly.pdbx_strand_id
1 'polypeptide(L)'
;MVLELHIWGPAFGLPSIEPECIATVAYCQRVIPEGQWSLIAEHNPSIGVTESLPILFDDGIATATGFEDIVAYLRNYPAITDDIDANLTNQQQTDRTAFITFLQSTAIPLIDLSLYVSAENYNTTTSSAYTAILPWYANYTVPPKRRDLARTRTAHMGLSSLDVDMTTEERFAPGRGTASSEYESAKRAAGIPTDRQPNTLSMGRTKGLGGLLGGPVYAARFRLDSLSNELLEPVLDLLGEHDYMFHGDQPSSLDCLAFGYLSLLFYPTMPQAWLRETIQTKHPRIATYLHRLRQQFFHSEDTKPADVWAISTGAAGTDRKTCLPWQPKPRTLYSGVLAGAREVIGNIPVLGSLIQRQPFVPPEPVELPKRVRSGLPSTNVVNTMRSSRAPTASQIQSPPPPASSTKSGRFFGKANIGHTFRHKSAGAFGPDLAKKLSQLVKMEKNVMRSMELVSRERMEVAQQLSIWGEACDDDVSDVTDKLGVLIYEIGELEDQYVDRYDQYRVTIKSIRNIEASVQPSRDRKQKITDQIAQLKYKEPNSPKIVVLEQELVRAEAESLVAEAQLSNITREKLKAAFTYQFDAMREHCEKLAIIAGYGKHLLELVDDTPVTPGETRQAYDGYEASKAIIQDCEDALTNWVSQNASVSSKLSQRSRTLSQRRRNRNRGDGVDLSGQDQALDNRESGLWIPAAEHQGNGYEDRDDIDDDVPSTIASEQRGREEERPIAA
;
A
#
# COMPACT_ATOMS: atom_id res chain seq x y z
N MET A 1 -30.43 -34.83 21.77
CA MET A 1 -30.24 -34.15 20.50
C MET A 1 -30.23 -32.68 20.78
N VAL A 2 -29.02 -32.09 20.81
CA VAL A 2 -28.85 -30.65 21.04
C VAL A 2 -28.15 -30.12 19.81
N LEU A 3 -28.81 -29.23 19.08
CA LEU A 3 -28.21 -28.55 17.94
C LEU A 3 -27.15 -27.58 18.46
N GLU A 4 -25.93 -27.67 17.92
CA GLU A 4 -24.80 -26.83 18.31
C GLU A 4 -24.43 -25.93 17.13
N LEU A 5 -24.60 -24.61 17.29
CA LEU A 5 -24.26 -23.64 16.25
C LEU A 5 -22.92 -22.96 16.57
N HIS A 6 -21.94 -23.18 15.69
CA HIS A 6 -20.61 -22.60 15.78
C HIS A 6 -20.53 -21.33 14.93
N ILE A 7 -20.18 -20.20 15.56
CA ILE A 7 -20.13 -18.88 14.92
C ILE A 7 -18.89 -18.09 15.35
N TRP A 8 -18.56 -17.03 14.62
CA TRP A 8 -17.59 -16.05 15.11
C TRP A 8 -18.09 -15.37 16.39
N GLY A 9 -17.16 -14.98 17.27
CA GLY A 9 -17.48 -14.32 18.53
C GLY A 9 -18.18 -12.96 18.37
N PRO A 10 -18.83 -12.47 19.44
CA PRO A 10 -19.63 -11.25 19.42
C PRO A 10 -18.79 -9.97 19.23
N ALA A 11 -19.35 -9.00 18.51
CA ALA A 11 -18.73 -7.69 18.28
C ALA A 11 -19.81 -6.62 18.10
N PHE A 12 -19.50 -5.36 18.42
CA PHE A 12 -20.38 -4.21 18.14
C PHE A 12 -21.79 -4.29 18.78
N GLY A 13 -21.94 -5.03 19.88
CA GLY A 13 -23.24 -5.30 20.52
C GLY A 13 -24.08 -6.36 19.82
N LEU A 14 -23.57 -6.96 18.73
CA LEU A 14 -24.17 -8.03 17.95
C LEU A 14 -23.59 -9.40 18.36
N PRO A 15 -24.31 -10.51 18.10
CA PRO A 15 -23.85 -11.85 18.49
C PRO A 15 -22.61 -12.32 17.75
N SER A 16 -22.24 -11.69 16.63
CA SER A 16 -21.06 -12.06 15.84
C SER A 16 -20.46 -10.85 15.12
N ILE A 17 -19.19 -10.97 14.68
CA ILE A 17 -18.52 -10.02 13.78
C ILE A 17 -18.80 -10.29 12.29
N GLU A 18 -19.38 -11.45 11.96
CA GLU A 18 -19.71 -11.85 10.59
C GLU A 18 -21.22 -11.77 10.30
N PRO A 19 -21.62 -11.30 9.09
CA PRO A 19 -23.02 -11.07 8.75
C PRO A 19 -23.83 -12.36 8.70
N GLU A 20 -23.32 -13.41 8.06
CA GLU A 20 -24.02 -14.70 7.98
C GLU A 20 -24.17 -15.36 9.36
N CYS A 21 -23.17 -15.21 10.23
CA CYS A 21 -23.27 -15.69 11.61
C CYS A 21 -24.40 -14.98 12.37
N ILE A 22 -24.53 -13.66 12.23
CA ILE A 22 -25.63 -12.90 12.85
C ILE A 22 -26.99 -13.37 12.29
N ALA A 23 -27.06 -13.54 10.97
CA ALA A 23 -28.27 -14.00 10.29
C ALA A 23 -28.72 -15.39 10.76
N THR A 24 -27.79 -16.34 10.85
CA THR A 24 -28.08 -17.71 11.31
C THR A 24 -28.52 -17.71 12.77
N VAL A 25 -27.92 -16.88 13.64
CA VAL A 25 -28.37 -16.74 15.03
C VAL A 25 -29.81 -16.22 15.08
N ALA A 26 -30.13 -15.18 14.30
CA ALA A 26 -31.47 -14.61 14.23
C ALA A 26 -32.50 -15.63 13.74
N TYR A 27 -32.13 -16.42 12.73
CA TYR A 27 -32.96 -17.52 12.22
C TYR A 27 -33.17 -18.58 13.31
N CYS A 28 -32.10 -19.17 13.86
CA CYS A 28 -32.17 -20.21 14.89
C CYS A 28 -32.99 -19.80 16.12
N GLN A 29 -32.81 -18.57 16.61
CA GLN A 29 -33.58 -18.03 17.73
C GLN A 29 -35.09 -18.01 17.46
N ARG A 30 -35.51 -17.93 16.19
CA ARG A 30 -36.92 -17.86 15.79
C ARG A 30 -37.56 -19.23 15.52
N VAL A 31 -36.82 -20.14 14.88
CA VAL A 31 -37.32 -21.46 14.46
C VAL A 31 -37.13 -22.55 15.52
N ILE A 32 -36.06 -22.46 16.32
CA ILE A 32 -35.70 -23.51 17.27
C ILE A 32 -36.25 -23.15 18.65
N PRO A 33 -37.05 -24.04 19.29
CA PRO A 33 -37.53 -23.81 20.65
C PRO A 33 -36.41 -23.59 21.66
N GLU A 34 -36.69 -22.76 22.68
CA GLU A 34 -35.74 -22.49 23.76
C GLU A 34 -35.25 -23.79 24.42
N GLY A 35 -33.93 -23.90 24.61
CA GLY A 35 -33.29 -25.05 25.25
C GLY A 35 -33.00 -26.25 24.35
N GLN A 36 -33.38 -26.22 23.06
CA GLN A 36 -33.06 -27.28 22.10
C GLN A 36 -31.79 -27.04 21.27
N TRP A 37 -31.16 -25.89 21.46
CA TRP A 37 -29.92 -25.54 20.76
C TRP A 37 -28.97 -24.74 21.66
N SER A 38 -27.73 -24.63 21.20
CA SER A 38 -26.67 -23.91 21.87
C SER A 38 -25.74 -23.18 20.91
N LEU A 39 -25.09 -22.14 21.42
CA LEU A 39 -24.16 -21.29 20.68
C LEU A 39 -22.73 -21.45 21.19
N ILE A 40 -21.80 -21.67 20.25
CA ILE A 40 -20.39 -21.83 20.54
C ILE A 40 -19.60 -20.79 19.74
N ALA A 41 -18.88 -19.91 20.45
CA ALA A 41 -18.02 -18.91 19.84
C ALA A 41 -16.70 -19.55 19.36
N GLU A 42 -16.53 -19.68 18.05
CA GLU A 42 -15.36 -20.26 17.40
C GLU A 42 -14.56 -19.23 16.58
N HIS A 43 -13.29 -19.55 16.35
CA HIS A 43 -12.36 -18.71 15.56
C HIS A 43 -11.63 -19.49 14.47
N ASN A 44 -11.55 -20.82 14.60
CA ASN A 44 -10.95 -21.68 13.59
C ASN A 44 -12.06 -22.27 12.71
N PRO A 45 -12.15 -21.92 11.43
CA PRO A 45 -13.17 -22.47 10.55
C PRO A 45 -12.87 -23.92 10.11
N SER A 46 -11.67 -24.45 10.35
CA SER A 46 -11.25 -25.80 9.92
C SER A 46 -11.86 -26.96 10.74
N ILE A 47 -12.92 -26.71 11.51
CA ILE A 47 -13.62 -27.74 12.31
C ILE A 47 -14.67 -28.48 11.44
N GLY A 48 -14.95 -28.00 10.22
CA GLY A 48 -15.86 -28.65 9.25
C GLY A 48 -15.18 -29.04 7.92
N VAL A 49 -16.01 -29.40 6.93
CA VAL A 49 -15.59 -29.72 5.55
C VAL A 49 -15.23 -28.45 4.75
N THR A 50 -15.81 -27.31 5.13
CA THR A 50 -15.60 -26.00 4.50
C THR A 50 -14.84 -25.06 5.45
N GLU A 51 -14.00 -24.16 4.91
CA GLU A 51 -13.22 -23.18 5.69
C GLU A 51 -14.03 -21.92 6.06
N SER A 52 -15.33 -22.03 6.33
CA SER A 52 -16.21 -20.89 6.64
C SER A 52 -17.20 -21.19 7.77
N LEU A 53 -17.33 -20.24 8.70
CA LEU A 53 -18.41 -20.19 9.70
C LEU A 53 -19.56 -19.34 9.12
N PRO A 54 -20.85 -19.62 9.43
CA PRO A 54 -21.37 -20.50 10.49
C PRO A 54 -21.40 -21.99 10.13
N ILE A 55 -21.32 -22.87 11.15
CA ILE A 55 -21.44 -24.33 11.01
C ILE A 55 -22.45 -24.86 12.04
N LEU A 56 -23.41 -25.68 11.59
CA LEU A 56 -24.36 -26.37 12.45
C LEU A 56 -23.89 -27.82 12.70
N PHE A 57 -23.90 -28.21 13.96
CA PHE A 57 -23.68 -29.58 14.40
C PHE A 57 -24.98 -30.18 14.93
N ASP A 58 -25.30 -31.37 14.48
CA ASP A 58 -26.39 -32.20 15.01
C ASP A 58 -25.76 -33.44 15.66
N ASP A 59 -25.96 -33.60 16.98
CA ASP A 59 -25.34 -34.66 17.79
C ASP A 59 -23.81 -34.81 17.57
N GLY A 60 -23.11 -33.68 17.44
CA GLY A 60 -21.65 -33.64 17.31
C GLY A 60 -21.12 -33.90 15.89
N ILE A 61 -22.01 -34.04 14.89
CA ILE A 61 -21.65 -34.18 13.48
C ILE A 61 -21.88 -32.84 12.77
N ALA A 62 -20.88 -32.32 12.07
CA ALA A 62 -21.03 -31.12 11.24
C ALA A 62 -21.95 -31.43 10.04
N THR A 63 -23.19 -30.94 10.07
CA THR A 63 -24.23 -31.30 9.09
C THR A 63 -24.44 -30.26 8.00
N ALA A 64 -24.32 -28.98 8.32
CA ALA A 64 -24.55 -27.88 7.37
C ALA A 64 -23.61 -26.69 7.63
N THR A 65 -23.20 -26.00 6.56
CA THR A 65 -22.25 -24.87 6.64
C THR A 65 -22.73 -23.69 5.79
N GLY A 66 -22.69 -22.47 6.33
CA GLY A 66 -23.24 -21.29 5.67
C GLY A 66 -24.75 -21.12 5.92
N PHE A 67 -25.25 -19.91 5.71
CA PHE A 67 -26.65 -19.58 6.06
C PHE A 67 -27.67 -20.43 5.29
N GLU A 68 -27.54 -20.54 3.97
CA GLU A 68 -28.53 -21.21 3.11
C GLU A 68 -28.66 -22.70 3.41
N ASP A 69 -27.54 -23.41 3.54
CA ASP A 69 -27.51 -24.85 3.85
C ASP A 69 -28.08 -25.13 5.24
N ILE A 70 -27.78 -24.26 6.22
CA ILE A 70 -28.33 -24.38 7.58
C ILE A 70 -29.85 -24.17 7.56
N VAL A 71 -30.34 -23.15 6.85
CA VAL A 71 -31.79 -22.93 6.69
C VAL A 71 -32.44 -24.14 6.03
N ALA A 72 -31.87 -24.65 4.93
CA ALA A 72 -32.39 -25.82 4.22
C ALA A 72 -32.41 -27.08 5.09
N TYR A 73 -31.37 -27.29 5.91
CA TYR A 73 -31.31 -28.41 6.85
C TYR A 73 -32.37 -28.29 7.95
N LEU A 74 -32.47 -27.12 8.61
CA LEU A 74 -33.40 -26.88 9.71
C LEU A 74 -34.87 -26.95 9.26
N ARG A 75 -35.20 -26.51 8.04
CA ARG A 75 -36.57 -26.66 7.49
C ARG A 75 -37.01 -28.10 7.33
N ASN A 76 -36.06 -29.02 7.13
CA ASN A 76 -36.33 -30.46 7.01
C ASN A 76 -36.12 -31.21 8.33
N TYR A 77 -35.81 -30.52 9.42
CA TYR A 77 -35.47 -31.14 10.70
C TYR A 77 -36.75 -31.51 11.49
N PRO A 78 -36.91 -32.78 11.94
CA PRO A 78 -38.17 -33.25 12.52
C PRO A 78 -38.68 -32.52 13.77
N ALA A 79 -37.77 -31.92 14.55
CA ALA A 79 -38.14 -31.20 15.78
C ALA A 79 -38.60 -29.76 15.52
N ILE A 80 -38.33 -29.21 14.33
CA ILE A 80 -38.68 -27.85 13.95
C ILE A 80 -40.02 -27.90 13.23
N THR A 81 -41.02 -27.26 13.80
CA THR A 81 -42.41 -27.27 13.30
C THR A 81 -42.85 -25.94 12.73
N ASP A 82 -42.12 -24.85 13.01
CA ASP A 82 -42.45 -23.48 12.59
C ASP A 82 -41.59 -23.06 11.39
N ASP A 83 -41.87 -23.55 10.18
CA ASP A 83 -41.19 -23.05 8.97
C ASP A 83 -41.69 -21.63 8.63
N ILE A 84 -40.89 -20.62 8.96
CA ILE A 84 -41.19 -19.20 8.73
C ILE A 84 -41.38 -18.86 7.24
N ASP A 85 -40.88 -19.71 6.34
CA ASP A 85 -40.97 -19.51 4.89
C ASP A 85 -42.06 -20.40 4.24
N ALA A 86 -42.84 -21.16 5.02
CA ALA A 86 -43.83 -22.10 4.50
C ALA A 86 -44.91 -21.43 3.63
N ASN A 87 -45.27 -20.19 3.97
CA ASN A 87 -46.33 -19.44 3.28
C ASN A 87 -45.81 -18.61 2.09
N LEU A 88 -44.53 -18.70 1.73
CA LEU A 88 -43.98 -17.95 0.60
C LEU A 88 -44.49 -18.52 -0.72
N THR A 89 -45.02 -17.64 -1.57
CA THR A 89 -45.40 -17.98 -2.95
C THR A 89 -44.17 -18.41 -3.77
N ASN A 90 -44.38 -19.15 -4.85
CA ASN A 90 -43.28 -19.56 -5.74
C ASN A 90 -42.45 -18.36 -6.24
N GLN A 91 -43.11 -17.23 -6.51
CA GLN A 91 -42.43 -15.99 -6.91
C GLN A 91 -41.58 -15.41 -5.76
N GLN A 92 -42.12 -15.35 -4.54
CA GLN A 92 -41.34 -14.89 -3.38
C GLN A 92 -40.15 -15.82 -3.06
N GLN A 93 -40.29 -17.13 -3.32
CA GLN A 93 -39.17 -18.07 -3.16
C GLN A 93 -38.05 -17.81 -4.18
N THR A 94 -38.39 -17.49 -5.44
CA THR A 94 -37.38 -17.11 -6.44
C THR A 94 -36.75 -15.76 -6.13
N ASP A 95 -37.57 -14.79 -5.71
CA ASP A 95 -37.10 -13.47 -5.33
C ASP A 95 -36.18 -13.56 -4.10
N ARG A 96 -36.51 -14.41 -3.13
CA ARG A 96 -35.66 -14.70 -1.97
C ARG A 96 -34.27 -15.13 -2.39
N THR A 97 -34.14 -16.14 -3.25
CA THR A 97 -32.83 -16.62 -3.71
C THR A 97 -32.07 -15.52 -4.45
N ALA A 98 -32.74 -14.75 -5.31
CA ALA A 98 -32.12 -13.63 -6.01
C ALA A 98 -31.61 -12.55 -5.04
N PHE A 99 -32.42 -12.19 -4.04
CA PHE A 99 -32.05 -11.20 -3.03
C PHE A 99 -30.95 -11.68 -2.07
N ILE A 100 -30.89 -12.98 -1.76
CA ILE A 100 -29.77 -13.57 -1.01
C ILE A 100 -28.45 -13.35 -1.75
N THR A 101 -28.40 -13.73 -3.04
CA THR A 101 -27.20 -13.55 -3.88
C THR A 101 -26.88 -12.06 -4.07
N PHE A 102 -27.89 -11.21 -4.23
CA PHE A 102 -27.74 -9.76 -4.31
C PHE A 102 -27.10 -9.19 -3.03
N LEU A 103 -27.61 -9.53 -1.85
CA LEU A 103 -27.06 -9.07 -0.57
C LEU A 103 -25.62 -9.54 -0.38
N GLN A 104 -25.32 -10.81 -0.66
CA GLN A 104 -23.96 -11.34 -0.59
C GLN A 104 -23.00 -10.61 -1.54
N SER A 105 -23.42 -10.33 -2.78
CA SER A 105 -22.54 -9.68 -3.77
C SER A 105 -22.35 -8.18 -3.55
N THR A 106 -23.36 -7.47 -3.06
CA THR A 106 -23.33 -6.00 -2.93
C THR A 106 -23.02 -5.50 -1.52
N ALA A 107 -23.48 -6.21 -0.48
CA ALA A 107 -23.24 -5.79 0.90
C ALA A 107 -21.85 -6.18 1.41
N ILE A 108 -21.29 -7.33 0.99
CA ILE A 108 -19.94 -7.75 1.41
C ILE A 108 -18.88 -6.69 1.08
N PRO A 109 -18.81 -6.14 -0.15
CA PRO A 109 -17.85 -5.08 -0.44
C PRO A 109 -18.02 -3.83 0.42
N LEU A 110 -19.25 -3.44 0.76
CA LEU A 110 -19.51 -2.29 1.64
C LEU A 110 -19.05 -2.54 3.08
N ILE A 111 -19.28 -3.75 3.61
CA ILE A 111 -18.76 -4.19 4.91
C ILE A 111 -17.23 -4.21 4.87
N ASP A 112 -16.64 -4.75 3.81
CA ASP A 112 -15.19 -4.82 3.61
C ASP A 112 -14.57 -3.42 3.61
N LEU A 113 -15.16 -2.47 2.86
CA LEU A 113 -14.74 -1.08 2.82
C LEU A 113 -14.81 -0.40 4.19
N SER A 114 -15.91 -0.63 4.91
CA SER A 114 -16.19 0.00 6.21
C SER A 114 -15.32 -0.54 7.35
N LEU A 115 -15.26 -1.86 7.50
CA LEU A 115 -14.64 -2.52 8.66
C LEU A 115 -13.15 -2.81 8.45
N TYR A 116 -12.71 -3.08 7.22
CA TYR A 116 -11.37 -3.63 6.97
C TYR A 116 -10.47 -2.73 6.13
N VAL A 117 -11.00 -2.09 5.08
CA VAL A 117 -10.21 -1.24 4.18
C VAL A 117 -9.96 0.14 4.78
N SER A 118 -10.97 0.77 5.40
CA SER A 118 -10.75 2.04 6.11
C SER A 118 -9.75 1.85 7.24
N ALA A 119 -8.58 2.49 7.12
CA ALA A 119 -7.50 2.31 8.07
C ALA A 119 -7.88 2.82 9.47
N GLU A 120 -8.61 3.93 9.52
CA GLU A 120 -9.07 4.55 10.77
C GLU A 120 -10.09 3.65 11.49
N ASN A 121 -11.06 3.11 10.76
CA ASN A 121 -12.05 2.18 11.32
C ASN A 121 -11.41 0.87 11.76
N TYR A 122 -10.52 0.30 10.95
CA TYR A 122 -9.86 -0.96 11.28
C TYR A 122 -8.96 -0.84 12.51
N ASN A 123 -8.10 0.18 12.55
CA ASN A 123 -7.13 0.34 13.63
C ASN A 123 -7.80 0.67 14.97
N THR A 124 -8.89 1.43 14.95
CA THR A 124 -9.58 1.89 16.17
C THR A 124 -10.60 0.88 16.68
N THR A 125 -11.41 0.31 15.78
CA THR A 125 -12.63 -0.41 16.16
C THR A 125 -12.59 -1.88 15.76
N THR A 126 -12.22 -2.22 14.52
CA THR A 126 -12.29 -3.63 14.05
C THR A 126 -11.20 -4.50 14.69
N SER A 127 -9.95 -4.01 14.74
CA SER A 127 -8.82 -4.74 15.34
C SER A 127 -9.01 -4.98 16.84
N SER A 128 -9.57 -3.99 17.55
CA SER A 128 -9.90 -4.11 18.97
C SER A 128 -11.06 -5.09 19.21
N ALA A 129 -12.06 -5.13 18.32
CA ALA A 129 -13.13 -6.13 18.36
C ALA A 129 -12.59 -7.57 18.19
N TYR A 130 -11.66 -7.80 17.25
CA TYR A 130 -11.00 -9.10 17.10
C TYR A 130 -10.20 -9.49 18.35
N THR A 131 -9.48 -8.53 18.95
CA THR A 131 -8.70 -8.76 20.18
C THR A 131 -9.59 -9.24 21.33
N ALA A 132 -10.85 -8.83 21.37
CA ALA A 132 -11.81 -9.24 22.40
C ALA A 132 -12.35 -10.67 22.23
N ILE A 133 -12.31 -11.24 21.03
CA ILE A 133 -12.90 -12.56 20.72
C ILE A 133 -11.86 -13.63 20.35
N LEU A 134 -10.60 -13.24 20.10
CA LEU A 134 -9.54 -14.15 19.69
C LEU A 134 -8.54 -14.43 20.82
N PRO A 135 -7.99 -15.66 20.88
CA PRO A 135 -6.77 -15.93 21.62
C PRO A 135 -5.61 -15.04 21.15
N TRP A 136 -4.68 -14.72 22.05
CA TRP A 136 -3.57 -13.78 21.79
C TRP A 136 -2.76 -14.12 20.52
N TYR A 137 -2.55 -15.40 20.22
CA TYR A 137 -1.77 -15.83 19.05
C TYR A 137 -2.50 -15.59 17.72
N ALA A 138 -3.82 -15.78 17.68
CA ALA A 138 -4.64 -15.65 16.48
C ALA A 138 -4.81 -14.19 16.04
N ASN A 139 -4.57 -13.23 16.94
CA ASN A 139 -4.59 -11.80 16.62
C ASN A 139 -3.53 -11.39 15.59
N TYR A 140 -2.45 -12.16 15.43
CA TYR A 140 -1.40 -11.89 14.46
C TYR A 140 -1.64 -12.52 13.09
N THR A 141 -2.62 -13.42 12.96
CA THR A 141 -2.89 -14.19 11.74
C THR A 141 -4.28 -13.89 11.18
N VAL A 142 -5.32 -14.01 12.01
CA VAL A 142 -6.72 -13.92 11.56
C VAL A 142 -7.09 -12.51 11.09
N PRO A 143 -6.96 -11.43 11.89
CA PRO A 143 -7.36 -10.09 11.45
C PRO A 143 -6.56 -9.59 10.22
N PRO A 144 -5.21 -9.76 10.15
CA PRO A 144 -4.46 -9.42 8.95
C PRO A 144 -4.91 -10.18 7.71
N LYS A 145 -5.10 -11.50 7.80
CA LYS A 145 -5.56 -12.33 6.67
C LYS A 145 -6.93 -11.86 6.16
N ARG A 146 -7.86 -11.57 7.07
CA ARG A 146 -9.20 -11.06 6.71
C ARG A 146 -9.14 -9.67 6.08
N ARG A 147 -8.29 -8.78 6.61
CA ARG A 147 -8.07 -7.45 6.03
C ARG A 147 -7.49 -7.55 4.61
N ASP A 148 -6.56 -8.46 4.36
CA ASP A 148 -5.99 -8.65 3.03
C ASP A 148 -6.99 -9.26 2.04
N LEU A 149 -7.88 -10.17 2.48
CA LEU A 149 -8.99 -10.67 1.67
C LEU A 149 -9.97 -9.55 1.30
N ALA A 150 -10.37 -8.72 2.27
CA ALA A 150 -11.26 -7.58 2.05
C ALA A 150 -10.67 -6.57 1.05
N ARG A 151 -9.37 -6.27 1.19
CA ARG A 151 -8.63 -5.43 0.22
C ARG A 151 -8.61 -6.03 -1.17
N THR A 152 -8.41 -7.34 -1.28
CA THR A 152 -8.39 -8.04 -2.57
C THR A 152 -9.75 -7.96 -3.26
N ARG A 153 -10.84 -8.18 -2.52
CA ARG A 153 -12.21 -8.09 -3.05
C ARG A 153 -12.57 -6.69 -3.52
N THR A 154 -12.15 -5.65 -2.80
CA THR A 154 -12.52 -4.26 -3.08
C THR A 154 -11.51 -3.49 -3.93
N ALA A 155 -10.40 -4.12 -4.34
CA ALA A 155 -9.31 -3.47 -5.08
C ALA A 155 -9.77 -2.79 -6.39
N HIS A 156 -10.72 -3.41 -7.10
CA HIS A 156 -11.25 -2.91 -8.37
C HIS A 156 -12.09 -1.63 -8.23
N MET A 157 -12.53 -1.28 -7.01
CA MET A 157 -13.40 -0.11 -6.76
C MET A 157 -12.63 1.21 -6.72
N GLY A 158 -11.29 1.18 -6.69
CA GLY A 158 -10.46 2.39 -6.77
C GLY A 158 -10.58 3.34 -5.56
N LEU A 159 -10.97 2.81 -4.39
CA LEU A 159 -11.18 3.56 -3.14
C LEU A 159 -9.97 3.50 -2.18
N SER A 160 -8.75 3.52 -2.74
CA SER A 160 -7.50 3.39 -1.98
C SER A 160 -7.24 4.51 -0.97
N SER A 161 -7.92 5.66 -1.11
CA SER A 161 -7.84 6.78 -0.16
C SER A 161 -8.39 6.45 1.22
N LEU A 162 -9.28 5.46 1.36
CA LEU A 162 -9.81 5.03 2.66
C LEU A 162 -8.75 4.34 3.52
N ASP A 163 -7.73 3.74 2.90
CA ASP A 163 -6.65 3.03 3.60
C ASP A 163 -5.54 3.97 4.11
N VAL A 164 -5.71 5.29 3.97
CA VAL A 164 -4.74 6.29 4.45
C VAL A 164 -5.07 6.69 5.89
N ASP A 165 -4.20 6.33 6.85
CA ASP A 165 -4.38 6.61 8.27
C ASP A 165 -4.11 8.09 8.61
N MET A 166 -5.18 8.90 8.67
CA MET A 166 -5.13 10.34 8.96
C MET A 166 -4.76 10.66 10.42
N THR A 167 -4.90 9.71 11.34
CA THR A 167 -4.67 9.94 12.79
C THR A 167 -3.18 9.95 13.17
N THR A 168 -2.31 9.44 12.29
CA THR A 168 -0.86 9.44 12.53
C THR A 168 -0.21 10.81 12.37
N GLU A 169 -0.91 11.81 11.81
CA GLU A 169 -0.38 13.17 11.69
C GLU A 169 -0.46 13.98 13.00
N GLU A 170 -1.33 13.61 13.96
CA GLU A 170 -1.47 14.36 15.24
C GLU A 170 -0.70 13.74 16.43
N ARG A 171 -0.21 12.49 16.33
CA ARG A 171 0.47 11.80 17.45
C ARG A 171 2.00 11.88 17.45
N PHE A 172 2.62 12.43 16.42
CA PHE A 172 4.08 12.61 16.36
C PHE A 172 4.51 13.99 16.83
N ALA A 173 4.29 14.29 18.12
CA ALA A 173 5.18 15.19 18.83
C ALA A 173 6.43 14.40 19.25
N PRO A 174 7.65 14.81 18.85
CA PRO A 174 8.86 14.06 19.18
C PRO A 174 9.10 14.12 20.70
N GLY A 175 9.02 12.99 21.40
CA GLY A 175 9.46 12.90 22.79
C GLY A 175 8.75 11.93 23.74
N ARG A 176 7.71 11.18 23.35
CA ARG A 176 7.07 10.20 24.25
C ARG A 176 6.65 8.93 23.51
N GLY A 177 7.49 7.92 23.55
CA GLY A 177 7.19 6.63 22.94
C GLY A 177 8.24 5.59 23.31
N THR A 178 8.34 5.25 24.58
CA THR A 178 8.90 3.95 25.00
C THR A 178 7.75 3.05 25.43
N ALA A 179 7.85 1.76 25.15
CA ALA A 179 6.84 0.74 25.43
C ALA A 179 6.38 0.67 26.90
N SER A 180 7.11 1.29 27.85
CA SER A 180 6.67 1.38 29.24
C SER A 180 5.53 2.40 29.44
N SER A 181 5.40 3.42 28.59
CA SER A 181 4.35 4.44 28.69
C SER A 181 2.97 3.91 28.26
N GLU A 182 2.91 3.02 27.27
CA GLU A 182 1.67 2.35 26.85
C GLU A 182 1.22 1.32 27.91
N TYR A 183 2.17 0.61 28.51
CA TYR A 183 1.89 -0.32 29.60
C TYR A 183 1.41 0.39 30.89
N GLU A 184 1.99 1.54 31.24
CA GLU A 184 1.57 2.33 32.40
C GLU A 184 0.21 3.02 32.20
N SER A 185 -0.10 3.46 30.98
CA SER A 185 -1.41 4.04 30.66
C SER A 185 -2.53 2.99 30.64
N ALA A 186 -2.24 1.78 30.15
CA ALA A 186 -3.15 0.63 30.24
C ALA A 186 -3.39 0.21 31.70
N LYS A 187 -2.37 0.22 32.57
CA LYS A 187 -2.52 -0.02 34.01
C LYS A 187 -3.36 1.05 34.72
N ARG A 188 -3.22 2.32 34.31
CA ARG A 188 -4.00 3.44 34.86
C ARG A 188 -5.47 3.39 34.41
N ALA A 189 -5.75 2.96 33.18
CA ALA A 189 -7.09 2.69 32.67
C ALA A 189 -7.75 1.46 33.34
N ALA A 190 -6.94 0.52 33.84
CA ALA A 190 -7.40 -0.66 34.58
C ALA A 190 -7.56 -0.44 36.10
N GLY A 191 -7.38 0.79 36.61
CA GLY A 191 -7.63 1.13 38.01
C GLY A 191 -6.57 0.65 39.03
N ILE A 192 -5.36 0.32 38.58
CA ILE A 192 -4.27 -0.18 39.44
C ILE A 192 -3.40 1.01 39.92
N PRO A 193 -3.13 1.19 41.23
CA PRO A 193 -2.38 2.34 41.72
C PRO A 193 -0.91 2.28 41.28
N THR A 194 -0.40 3.37 40.71
CA THR A 194 1.03 3.57 40.42
C THR A 194 1.53 4.84 41.11
N ASP A 195 2.78 4.79 41.58
CA ASP A 195 3.38 5.79 42.48
C ASP A 195 3.41 7.21 41.90
N ARG A 196 3.18 8.18 42.80
CA ARG A 196 3.03 9.61 42.52
C ARG A 196 4.37 10.30 42.31
N GLN A 197 4.53 11.07 41.23
CA GLN A 197 5.20 12.39 41.19
C GLN A 197 4.95 13.14 39.85
N PRO A 198 5.13 14.48 39.76
CA PRO A 198 4.02 15.37 39.40
C PRO A 198 4.11 16.05 38.01
N ASN A 199 2.96 16.65 37.64
CA ASN A 199 2.61 17.33 36.39
C ASN A 199 3.57 18.45 35.97
N THR A 200 3.85 18.51 34.66
CA THR A 200 4.22 19.74 33.96
C THR A 200 3.18 20.06 32.87
N LEU A 201 2.90 21.35 32.75
CA LEU A 201 1.70 21.97 32.20
C LEU A 201 1.58 21.83 30.67
N SER A 202 0.38 21.45 30.18
CA SER A 202 0.01 21.49 28.76
C SER A 202 -0.52 22.88 28.43
N MET A 203 0.21 23.61 27.59
CA MET A 203 -0.22 24.90 27.04
C MET A 203 -0.67 24.66 25.60
N GLY A 204 -1.95 24.91 25.34
CA GLY A 204 -2.56 24.75 24.02
C GLY A 204 -1.94 25.67 22.99
N ARG A 205 -1.61 25.11 21.82
CA ARG A 205 -1.22 25.86 20.62
C ARG A 205 -2.04 25.36 19.43
N THR A 206 -3.09 26.14 19.15
CA THR A 206 -3.59 26.55 17.83
C THR A 206 -3.64 25.49 16.71
N LYS A 207 -4.87 25.08 16.39
CA LYS A 207 -5.29 24.56 15.08
C LYS A 207 -4.81 25.50 13.97
N GLY A 208 -3.86 25.03 13.16
CA GLY A 208 -3.43 25.69 11.92
C GLY A 208 -4.40 25.39 10.78
N LEU A 209 -4.79 26.43 10.05
CA LEU A 209 -5.65 26.45 8.86
C LEU A 209 -5.01 25.77 7.61
N GLY A 210 -4.54 24.53 7.74
CA GLY A 210 -3.93 23.74 6.66
C GLY A 210 -4.67 22.46 6.26
N GLY A 211 -5.81 22.16 6.90
CA GLY A 211 -6.56 20.90 6.71
C GLY A 211 -7.65 20.93 5.64
N LEU A 212 -7.67 21.92 4.74
CA LEU A 212 -8.83 22.19 3.87
C LEU A 212 -8.58 22.00 2.37
N LEU A 213 -7.87 20.94 1.96
CA LEU A 213 -7.85 20.50 0.56
C LEU A 213 -8.09 18.99 0.47
N GLY A 214 -9.33 18.60 0.81
CA GLY A 214 -9.88 17.24 0.74
C GLY A 214 -10.20 16.74 -0.69
N GLY A 215 -9.36 17.04 -1.69
CA GLY A 215 -9.59 16.61 -3.08
C GLY A 215 -9.88 15.10 -3.25
N PRO A 216 -9.13 14.17 -2.62
CA PRO A 216 -9.38 12.73 -2.75
C PRO A 216 -10.47 12.19 -1.80
N VAL A 217 -10.73 12.87 -0.67
CA VAL A 217 -11.68 12.39 0.36
C VAL A 217 -13.13 12.63 -0.08
N TYR A 218 -13.43 13.79 -0.67
CA TYR A 218 -14.78 14.06 -1.19
C TYR A 218 -15.13 13.16 -2.38
N ALA A 219 -14.16 12.91 -3.29
CA ALA A 219 -14.36 12.01 -4.42
C ALA A 219 -14.63 10.56 -3.98
N ALA A 220 -13.92 10.08 -2.96
CA ALA A 220 -14.21 8.79 -2.35
C ALA A 220 -15.60 8.77 -1.70
N ARG A 221 -15.97 9.84 -0.99
CA ARG A 221 -17.29 9.94 -0.35
C ARG A 221 -18.44 9.91 -1.36
N PHE A 222 -18.34 10.58 -2.51
CA PHE A 222 -19.36 10.49 -3.57
C PHE A 222 -19.49 9.07 -4.14
N ARG A 223 -18.38 8.37 -4.36
CA ARG A 223 -18.41 6.97 -4.84
C ARG A 223 -19.00 6.03 -3.79
N LEU A 224 -18.65 6.22 -2.53
CA LEU A 224 -19.20 5.47 -1.41
C LEU A 224 -20.71 5.69 -1.25
N ASP A 225 -21.18 6.93 -1.43
CA ASP A 225 -22.60 7.24 -1.46
C ASP A 225 -23.31 6.51 -2.61
N SER A 226 -22.70 6.48 -3.80
CA SER A 226 -23.24 5.73 -4.95
C SER A 226 -23.34 4.23 -4.68
N LEU A 227 -22.27 3.61 -4.15
CA LEU A 227 -22.25 2.18 -3.81
C LEU A 227 -23.23 1.86 -2.66
N SER A 228 -23.39 2.77 -1.70
CA SER A 228 -24.41 2.60 -0.65
C SER A 228 -25.80 2.53 -1.24
N ASN A 229 -26.11 3.43 -2.17
CA ASN A 229 -27.42 3.49 -2.79
C ASN A 229 -27.70 2.27 -3.68
N GLU A 230 -26.68 1.72 -4.34
CA GLU A 230 -26.81 0.47 -5.11
C GLU A 230 -27.30 -0.71 -4.26
N LEU A 231 -26.91 -0.77 -2.98
CA LEU A 231 -27.45 -1.75 -2.02
C LEU A 231 -28.79 -1.30 -1.41
N LEU A 232 -28.86 -0.06 -0.92
CA LEU A 232 -29.94 0.39 -0.04
C LEU A 232 -31.23 0.70 -0.81
N GLU A 233 -31.17 1.18 -2.05
CA GLU A 233 -32.36 1.49 -2.85
C GLU A 233 -33.17 0.22 -3.18
N PRO A 234 -32.58 -0.87 -3.73
CA PRO A 234 -33.34 -2.11 -3.96
C PRO A 234 -33.89 -2.76 -2.69
N VAL A 235 -33.16 -2.65 -1.57
CA VAL A 235 -33.62 -3.12 -0.26
C VAL A 235 -34.82 -2.30 0.24
N LEU A 236 -34.79 -0.98 0.04
CA LEU A 236 -35.89 -0.10 0.40
C LEU A 236 -37.12 -0.35 -0.49
N ASP A 237 -36.91 -0.56 -1.79
CA ASP A 237 -37.97 -0.86 -2.74
C ASP A 237 -38.66 -2.19 -2.41
N LEU A 238 -37.89 -3.22 -2.05
CA LEU A 238 -38.44 -4.50 -1.60
C LEU A 238 -39.20 -4.36 -0.27
N LEU A 239 -38.68 -3.58 0.68
CA LEU A 239 -39.37 -3.32 1.95
C LEU A 239 -40.67 -2.54 1.74
N GLY A 240 -40.69 -1.64 0.75
CA GLY A 240 -41.86 -0.86 0.36
C GLY A 240 -42.47 -0.11 1.55
N GLU A 241 -43.79 -0.20 1.68
CA GLU A 241 -44.52 0.35 2.83
C GLU A 241 -44.64 -0.59 4.03
N HIS A 242 -44.12 -1.80 3.92
CA HIS A 242 -44.38 -2.89 4.84
C HIS A 242 -43.34 -2.98 5.98
N ASP A 243 -43.67 -3.81 6.96
CA ASP A 243 -42.81 -4.02 8.12
C ASP A 243 -41.68 -5.03 7.87
N TYR A 244 -41.82 -5.88 6.86
CA TYR A 244 -40.92 -6.96 6.45
C TYR A 244 -40.90 -7.10 4.92
N MET A 245 -39.82 -7.67 4.36
CA MET A 245 -39.55 -7.71 2.91
C MET A 245 -40.61 -8.44 2.07
N PHE A 246 -41.23 -9.50 2.59
CA PHE A 246 -42.30 -10.24 1.89
C PHE A 246 -43.70 -9.95 2.40
N HIS A 247 -43.87 -8.82 3.10
CA HIS A 247 -45.17 -8.28 3.52
C HIS A 247 -46.01 -9.20 4.43
N GLY A 248 -45.37 -10.16 5.10
CA GLY A 248 -46.01 -11.02 6.10
C GLY A 248 -46.13 -10.36 7.47
N ASP A 249 -46.81 -11.03 8.40
CA ASP A 249 -46.90 -10.60 9.81
C ASP A 249 -45.64 -10.96 10.63
N GLN A 250 -44.69 -11.69 10.02
CA GLN A 250 -43.49 -12.22 10.66
C GLN A 250 -42.28 -12.06 9.73
N PRO A 251 -41.06 -11.93 10.28
CA PRO A 251 -39.85 -11.89 9.47
C PRO A 251 -39.61 -13.24 8.78
N SER A 252 -39.26 -13.20 7.50
CA SER A 252 -38.84 -14.35 6.70
C SER A 252 -37.35 -14.67 6.91
N SER A 253 -36.88 -15.78 6.34
CA SER A 253 -35.43 -16.06 6.35
C SER A 253 -34.61 -14.98 5.62
N LEU A 254 -35.20 -14.31 4.61
CA LEU A 254 -34.55 -13.20 3.93
C LEU A 254 -34.36 -12.01 4.89
N ASP A 255 -35.35 -11.72 5.73
CA ASP A 255 -35.27 -10.66 6.72
C ASP A 255 -34.14 -10.94 7.75
N CYS A 256 -33.95 -12.20 8.14
CA CYS A 256 -32.83 -12.63 8.99
C CYS A 256 -31.48 -12.36 8.31
N LEU A 257 -31.34 -12.71 7.02
CA LEU A 257 -30.10 -12.49 6.27
C LEU A 257 -29.82 -11.00 6.05
N ALA A 258 -30.82 -10.25 5.60
CA ALA A 258 -30.74 -8.81 5.44
C ALA A 258 -30.35 -8.12 6.75
N PHE A 259 -30.93 -8.54 7.88
CA PHE A 259 -30.52 -8.06 9.18
C PHE A 259 -29.05 -8.31 9.46
N GLY A 260 -28.53 -9.51 9.18
CA GLY A 260 -27.12 -9.85 9.36
C GLY A 260 -26.18 -8.88 8.63
N TYR A 261 -26.41 -8.62 7.34
CA TYR A 261 -25.59 -7.70 6.55
C TYR A 261 -25.77 -6.23 6.95
N LEU A 262 -27.02 -5.75 7.00
CA LEU A 262 -27.32 -4.34 7.26
C LEU A 262 -26.99 -3.93 8.70
N SER A 263 -27.07 -4.85 9.67
CA SER A 263 -26.70 -4.58 11.06
C SER A 263 -25.22 -4.22 11.21
N LEU A 264 -24.32 -4.87 10.44
CA LEU A 264 -22.89 -4.54 10.43
C LEU A 264 -22.58 -3.22 9.71
N LEU A 265 -23.46 -2.75 8.83
CA LEU A 265 -23.32 -1.42 8.21
C LEU A 265 -23.81 -0.30 9.13
N PHE A 266 -24.70 -0.60 10.09
CA PHE A 266 -25.40 0.39 10.89
C PHE A 266 -24.94 0.50 12.35
N TYR A 267 -24.80 -0.63 13.07
CA TYR A 267 -24.55 -0.63 14.51
C TYR A 267 -23.11 -0.34 14.94
N PRO A 268 -22.06 -0.74 14.20
CA PRO A 268 -20.68 -0.47 14.63
C PRO A 268 -20.40 1.02 14.82
N THR A 269 -19.83 1.38 15.97
CA THR A 269 -19.43 2.75 16.28
C THR A 269 -18.03 3.01 15.69
N MET A 270 -18.02 3.59 14.50
CA MET A 270 -16.81 3.83 13.71
C MET A 270 -16.42 5.31 13.69
N PRO A 271 -15.12 5.65 13.67
CA PRO A 271 -14.66 7.01 13.43
C PRO A 271 -15.19 7.59 12.11
N GLN A 272 -15.15 6.79 11.03
CA GLN A 272 -15.73 7.13 9.73
C GLN A 272 -17.07 6.40 9.58
N ALA A 273 -18.16 7.01 10.04
CA ALA A 273 -19.49 6.42 10.11
C ALA A 273 -20.39 6.71 8.88
N TRP A 274 -19.81 6.85 7.68
CA TRP A 274 -20.54 7.29 6.48
C TRP A 274 -21.75 6.40 6.12
N LEU A 275 -21.64 5.07 6.24
CA LEU A 275 -22.79 4.16 5.99
C LEU A 275 -23.92 4.37 6.99
N ARG A 276 -23.57 4.46 8.27
CA ARG A 276 -24.55 4.73 9.34
C ARG A 276 -25.21 6.08 9.13
N GLU A 277 -24.44 7.12 8.80
CA GLU A 277 -24.96 8.45 8.46
C GLU A 277 -25.91 8.38 7.27
N THR A 278 -25.55 7.66 6.20
CA THR A 278 -26.39 7.50 5.01
C THR A 278 -27.70 6.76 5.33
N ILE A 279 -27.66 5.69 6.11
CA ILE A 279 -28.87 4.96 6.54
C ILE A 279 -29.75 5.86 7.42
N GLN A 280 -29.16 6.64 8.34
CA GLN A 280 -29.94 7.52 9.23
C GLN A 280 -30.54 8.72 8.51
N THR A 281 -29.82 9.31 7.55
CA THR A 281 -30.20 10.57 6.90
C THR A 281 -31.02 10.35 5.63
N LYS A 282 -30.60 9.44 4.76
CA LYS A 282 -31.23 9.20 3.45
C LYS A 282 -32.26 8.07 3.50
N HIS A 283 -32.04 7.04 4.33
CA HIS A 283 -32.86 5.81 4.36
C HIS A 283 -33.46 5.47 5.75
N PRO A 284 -34.16 6.40 6.43
CA PRO A 284 -34.60 6.23 7.83
C PRO A 284 -35.56 5.05 8.05
N ARG A 285 -36.26 4.60 7.00
CA ARG A 285 -37.10 3.39 7.06
C ARG A 285 -36.28 2.13 7.32
N ILE A 286 -35.10 2.02 6.69
CA ILE A 286 -34.19 0.89 6.91
C ILE A 286 -33.70 0.91 8.37
N ALA A 287 -33.40 2.08 8.93
CA ALA A 287 -33.02 2.19 10.34
C ALA A 287 -34.14 1.70 11.28
N THR A 288 -35.40 2.06 10.98
CA THR A 288 -36.57 1.62 11.76
C THR A 288 -36.77 0.12 11.66
N TYR A 289 -36.66 -0.44 10.45
CA TYR A 289 -36.68 -1.87 10.18
C TYR A 289 -35.60 -2.63 10.97
N LEU A 290 -34.35 -2.13 10.98
CA LEU A 290 -33.26 -2.73 11.75
C LEU A 290 -33.49 -2.68 13.26
N HIS A 291 -34.07 -1.60 13.78
CA HIS A 291 -34.41 -1.50 15.19
C HIS A 291 -35.52 -2.49 15.58
N ARG A 292 -36.55 -2.62 14.74
CA ARG A 292 -37.63 -3.60 14.94
C ARG A 292 -37.10 -5.03 14.97
N LEU A 293 -36.31 -5.42 13.95
CA LEU A 293 -35.74 -6.76 13.89
C LEU A 293 -34.80 -7.04 15.06
N ARG A 294 -33.99 -6.05 15.46
CA ARG A 294 -33.14 -6.21 16.65
C ARG A 294 -33.94 -6.40 17.93
N GLN A 295 -35.07 -5.70 18.07
CA GLN A 295 -35.97 -5.88 19.20
C GLN A 295 -36.61 -7.28 19.20
N GLN A 296 -37.00 -7.79 18.03
CA GLN A 296 -37.62 -9.11 17.92
C GLN A 296 -36.65 -10.27 18.09
N PHE A 297 -35.44 -10.18 17.51
CA PHE A 297 -34.45 -11.26 17.58
C PHE A 297 -33.66 -11.26 18.89
N PHE A 298 -33.35 -10.09 19.45
CA PHE A 298 -32.41 -9.96 20.57
C PHE A 298 -32.92 -9.10 21.72
N HIS A 299 -34.21 -8.74 21.76
CA HIS A 299 -34.81 -7.89 22.80
C HIS A 299 -34.07 -6.55 23.02
N SER A 300 -33.38 -6.06 21.97
CA SER A 300 -32.50 -4.89 22.03
C SER A 300 -31.35 -4.98 23.05
N GLU A 301 -30.98 -6.19 23.47
CA GLU A 301 -29.84 -6.43 24.36
C GLU A 301 -28.51 -6.35 23.58
N ASP A 302 -27.48 -5.78 24.21
CA ASP A 302 -26.12 -5.75 23.66
C ASP A 302 -25.36 -7.02 24.07
N THR A 303 -24.89 -7.80 23.09
CA THR A 303 -24.03 -8.96 23.40
C THR A 303 -22.61 -8.49 23.69
N LYS A 304 -22.17 -8.60 24.95
CA LYS A 304 -20.83 -8.16 25.38
C LYS A 304 -19.79 -9.27 25.19
N PRO A 305 -18.65 -8.99 24.54
CA PRO A 305 -17.60 -10.00 24.35
C PRO A 305 -17.03 -10.57 25.65
N ALA A 306 -16.91 -9.75 26.69
CA ALA A 306 -16.40 -10.18 27.99
C ALA A 306 -17.28 -11.25 28.64
N ASP A 307 -18.61 -11.15 28.48
CA ASP A 307 -19.54 -12.10 29.08
C ASP A 307 -19.48 -13.45 28.36
N VAL A 308 -19.43 -13.44 27.01
CA VAL A 308 -19.27 -14.66 26.20
C VAL A 308 -17.90 -15.30 26.41
N TRP A 309 -16.83 -14.50 26.56
CA TRP A 309 -15.49 -15.01 26.87
C TRP A 309 -15.43 -15.69 28.25
N ALA A 310 -16.12 -15.13 29.25
CA ALA A 310 -16.19 -15.73 30.58
C ALA A 310 -16.93 -17.08 30.57
N ILE A 311 -17.99 -17.20 29.74
CA ILE A 311 -18.72 -18.45 29.52
C ILE A 311 -17.83 -19.45 28.76
N SER A 312 -17.18 -19.04 27.67
CA SER A 312 -16.39 -19.92 26.81
C SER A 312 -15.16 -20.52 27.52
N THR A 313 -14.58 -19.76 28.46
CA THR A 313 -13.43 -20.19 29.28
C THR A 313 -13.81 -20.95 30.55
N GLY A 314 -15.10 -21.02 30.90
CA GLY A 314 -15.60 -21.65 32.11
C GLY A 314 -15.28 -20.89 33.40
N ALA A 315 -14.98 -19.58 33.30
CA ALA A 315 -14.63 -18.71 34.43
C ALA A 315 -15.88 -18.13 35.12
N ALA A 316 -17.02 -18.08 34.44
CA ALA A 316 -18.30 -17.65 35.02
C ALA A 316 -19.03 -18.83 35.68
N GLY A 317 -19.49 -18.62 36.92
CA GLY A 317 -20.56 -19.45 37.50
C GLY A 317 -21.82 -19.34 36.64
N THR A 318 -22.54 -20.45 36.49
CA THR A 318 -23.68 -20.71 35.58
C THR A 318 -24.91 -19.78 35.70
N ASP A 319 -24.84 -18.67 36.44
CA ASP A 319 -25.99 -17.84 36.82
C ASP A 319 -26.17 -16.53 36.03
N ARG A 320 -25.28 -16.21 35.07
CA ARG A 320 -25.50 -15.06 34.18
C ARG A 320 -26.39 -15.46 33.00
N LYS A 321 -27.69 -15.20 33.12
CA LYS A 321 -28.65 -15.32 32.02
C LYS A 321 -28.31 -14.29 30.93
N THR A 322 -27.93 -14.76 29.76
CA THR A 322 -27.80 -13.95 28.54
C THR A 322 -29.00 -14.29 27.64
N CYS A 323 -29.41 -13.37 26.76
CA CYS A 323 -30.53 -13.60 25.82
C CYS A 323 -30.32 -14.82 24.91
N LEU A 324 -29.07 -15.22 24.68
CA LEU A 324 -28.68 -16.27 23.73
C LEU A 324 -28.08 -17.48 24.46
N PRO A 325 -28.30 -18.72 23.99
CA PRO A 325 -27.89 -19.94 24.69
C PRO A 325 -26.40 -20.27 24.52
N TRP A 326 -25.51 -19.37 24.97
CA TRP A 326 -24.06 -19.57 24.92
C TRP A 326 -23.60 -20.74 25.79
N GLN A 327 -22.73 -21.61 25.24
CA GLN A 327 -22.14 -22.74 25.95
C GLN A 327 -20.60 -22.68 25.94
N PRO A 328 -19.93 -23.27 26.96
CA PRO A 328 -18.49 -23.40 26.98
C PRO A 328 -18.00 -24.33 25.87
N LYS A 329 -16.78 -24.11 25.38
CA LYS A 329 -16.18 -25.02 24.38
C LYS A 329 -15.95 -26.40 25.00
N PRO A 330 -16.30 -27.51 24.32
CA PRO A 330 -15.87 -28.84 24.74
C PRO A 330 -14.33 -28.90 24.71
N ARG A 331 -13.70 -29.15 25.87
CA ARG A 331 -12.25 -29.17 26.05
C ARG A 331 -11.63 -30.37 25.30
N THR A 332 -11.14 -30.17 24.08
CA THR A 332 -10.13 -31.07 23.50
C THR A 332 -8.76 -30.71 24.09
N LEU A 333 -8.21 -31.57 24.95
CA LEU A 333 -6.99 -31.38 25.76
C LEU A 333 -5.67 -31.13 25.00
N TYR A 334 -5.67 -30.98 23.66
CA TYR A 334 -4.44 -30.99 22.85
C TYR A 334 -4.27 -29.89 21.80
N SER A 335 -5.13 -28.87 21.70
CA SER A 335 -5.09 -27.94 20.55
C SER A 335 -4.27 -26.65 20.73
N GLY A 336 -4.08 -26.12 21.94
CA GLY A 336 -3.52 -24.77 22.13
C GLY A 336 -2.03 -24.58 21.73
N VAL A 337 -1.19 -25.60 21.95
CA VAL A 337 0.26 -25.51 21.68
C VAL A 337 0.61 -26.00 20.27
N LEU A 338 -0.15 -26.96 19.74
CA LEU A 338 0.03 -27.50 18.39
C LEU A 338 -0.59 -26.59 17.31
N ALA A 339 -1.70 -25.90 17.58
CA ALA A 339 -2.33 -24.99 16.61
C ALA A 339 -1.45 -23.75 16.32
N GLY A 340 -0.86 -23.16 17.36
CA GLY A 340 0.08 -22.03 17.19
C GLY A 340 1.33 -22.43 16.41
N ALA A 341 1.85 -23.64 16.60
CA ALA A 341 2.97 -24.16 15.82
C ALA A 341 2.58 -24.39 14.35
N ARG A 342 1.37 -24.92 14.06
CA ARG A 342 0.90 -25.17 12.69
C ARG A 342 0.65 -23.89 11.89
N GLU A 343 0.07 -22.86 12.51
CA GLU A 343 -0.12 -21.55 11.85
C GLU A 343 1.20 -20.79 11.64
N VAL A 344 2.15 -20.90 12.56
CA VAL A 344 3.48 -20.28 12.42
C VAL A 344 4.34 -21.02 11.38
N ILE A 345 4.19 -22.33 11.22
CA ILE A 345 4.89 -23.14 10.20
C ILE A 345 4.32 -22.88 8.79
N GLY A 346 3.02 -22.58 8.65
CA GLY A 346 2.40 -22.21 7.38
C GLY A 346 2.93 -20.91 6.76
N ASN A 347 3.55 -20.04 7.57
CA ASN A 347 4.14 -18.77 7.14
C ASN A 347 5.66 -18.84 6.87
N ILE A 348 6.27 -20.04 6.91
CA ILE A 348 7.67 -20.25 6.54
C ILE A 348 7.76 -20.49 5.02
N PRO A 349 8.49 -19.66 4.26
CA PRO A 349 8.72 -19.91 2.84
C PRO A 349 9.39 -21.28 2.68
N VAL A 350 8.87 -22.10 1.75
CA VAL A 350 9.25 -23.49 1.42
C VAL A 350 8.40 -24.60 2.08
N LEU A 351 7.91 -24.48 3.32
CA LEU A 351 7.12 -25.56 3.97
C LEU A 351 5.60 -25.47 3.73
N GLY A 352 5.04 -24.28 3.49
CA GLY A 352 3.60 -24.11 3.23
C GLY A 352 3.10 -24.77 1.93
N SER A 353 3.95 -24.82 0.90
CA SER A 353 3.59 -25.40 -0.40
C SER A 353 3.45 -26.93 -0.41
N LEU A 354 3.99 -27.60 0.61
CA LEU A 354 3.98 -29.07 0.75
C LEU A 354 2.86 -29.58 1.65
N ILE A 355 2.29 -28.72 2.51
CA ILE A 355 1.24 -29.11 3.47
C ILE A 355 -0.17 -28.73 2.94
N GLN A 356 -0.25 -27.83 1.95
CA GLN A 356 -1.50 -27.35 1.37
C GLN A 356 -1.78 -27.95 -0.03
N ARG A 357 -1.60 -29.26 -0.19
CA ARG A 357 -2.12 -30.02 -1.33
C ARG A 357 -3.15 -31.02 -0.82
N GLN A 358 -4.43 -30.69 -0.97
CA GLN A 358 -5.48 -31.72 -0.93
C GLN A 358 -5.79 -32.20 -2.36
N PRO A 359 -6.22 -33.47 -2.51
CA PRO A 359 -6.47 -34.09 -3.79
C PRO A 359 -7.79 -33.59 -4.36
N PHE A 360 -7.71 -32.94 -5.53
CA PHE A 360 -8.86 -32.75 -6.40
C PHE A 360 -9.25 -34.13 -6.95
N VAL A 361 -10.45 -34.61 -6.62
CA VAL A 361 -11.09 -35.72 -7.34
C VAL A 361 -11.98 -35.07 -8.40
N PRO A 362 -11.62 -35.11 -9.70
CA PRO A 362 -12.51 -34.63 -10.75
C PRO A 362 -13.73 -35.56 -10.86
N PRO A 363 -14.95 -35.05 -11.06
CA PRO A 363 -16.04 -35.87 -11.54
C PRO A 363 -15.77 -36.31 -12.99
N GLU A 364 -16.17 -37.54 -13.34
CA GLU A 364 -16.03 -38.12 -14.67
C GLU A 364 -16.61 -37.22 -15.78
N PRO A 365 -15.92 -37.06 -16.93
CA PRO A 365 -16.45 -36.27 -18.03
C PRO A 365 -17.51 -37.04 -18.82
N VAL A 366 -18.71 -36.46 -18.91
CA VAL A 366 -19.74 -36.84 -19.87
C VAL A 366 -19.32 -36.37 -21.27
N GLU A 367 -19.17 -37.31 -22.21
CA GLU A 367 -18.85 -37.03 -23.61
C GLU A 367 -20.02 -36.37 -24.36
N LEU A 368 -19.75 -35.26 -25.05
CA LEU A 368 -20.62 -34.70 -26.09
C LEU A 368 -19.82 -34.45 -27.39
N PRO A 369 -20.47 -34.55 -28.57
CA PRO A 369 -19.80 -34.96 -29.81
C PRO A 369 -19.05 -33.83 -30.52
N LYS A 370 -17.96 -34.24 -31.20
CA LYS A 370 -17.01 -33.42 -31.97
C LYS A 370 -17.70 -32.69 -33.13
N ARG A 371 -17.51 -31.36 -33.22
CA ARG A 371 -17.74 -30.58 -34.44
C ARG A 371 -16.41 -30.21 -35.10
N VAL A 372 -16.43 -30.27 -36.42
CA VAL A 372 -15.31 -30.32 -37.36
C VAL A 372 -14.51 -29.00 -37.40
N ARG A 373 -13.19 -29.11 -37.44
CA ARG A 373 -12.22 -28.04 -37.68
C ARG A 373 -12.31 -27.55 -39.14
N SER A 374 -12.37 -26.23 -39.34
CA SER A 374 -11.94 -25.57 -40.59
C SER A 374 -10.77 -24.65 -40.23
N GLY A 375 -9.64 -24.85 -40.91
CA GLY A 375 -8.37 -24.23 -40.56
C GLY A 375 -8.12 -22.89 -41.23
N LEU A 376 -7.54 -21.97 -40.47
CA LEU A 376 -6.60 -20.93 -40.87
C LEU A 376 -5.58 -20.74 -39.72
N PRO A 377 -4.35 -20.28 -40.00
CA PRO A 377 -3.19 -20.52 -39.15
C PRO A 377 -3.15 -19.60 -37.91
N SER A 378 -2.73 -20.21 -36.82
CA SER A 378 -2.62 -19.72 -35.44
C SER A 378 -1.47 -18.71 -35.21
N THR A 379 -1.69 -17.78 -34.27
CA THR A 379 -0.79 -17.33 -33.17
C THR A 379 0.72 -17.57 -33.31
N ASN A 380 1.36 -17.14 -34.40
CA ASN A 380 2.79 -17.38 -34.63
C ASN A 380 3.65 -16.10 -34.67
N VAL A 381 3.07 -14.91 -34.47
CA VAL A 381 3.85 -13.65 -34.50
C VAL A 381 4.48 -13.32 -33.13
N VAL A 382 3.84 -13.74 -32.03
CA VAL A 382 4.31 -13.48 -30.65
C VAL A 382 5.63 -14.21 -30.31
N ASN A 383 6.03 -15.22 -31.09
CA ASN A 383 7.26 -15.98 -30.86
C ASN A 383 8.51 -15.43 -31.56
N THR A 384 8.38 -14.44 -32.47
CA THR A 384 9.54 -13.95 -33.23
C THR A 384 10.46 -13.06 -32.38
N MET A 385 9.95 -12.41 -31.33
CA MET A 385 10.78 -11.61 -30.40
C MET A 385 11.24 -12.35 -29.14
N ARG A 386 10.89 -13.64 -28.98
CA ARG A 386 11.22 -14.45 -27.79
C ARG A 386 12.52 -15.27 -27.91
N SER A 387 13.26 -15.15 -29.01
CA SER A 387 14.60 -15.75 -29.10
C SER A 387 15.61 -14.87 -28.34
N SER A 388 16.53 -15.51 -27.61
CA SER A 388 17.63 -14.86 -26.88
C SER A 388 18.31 -13.81 -27.77
N ARG A 389 17.98 -12.53 -27.56
CA ARG A 389 18.50 -11.43 -28.38
C ARG A 389 20.02 -11.42 -28.34
N ALA A 390 20.63 -11.27 -29.51
CA ALA A 390 22.03 -10.88 -29.61
C ALA A 390 22.21 -9.53 -28.89
N PRO A 391 23.36 -9.29 -28.22
CA PRO A 391 23.58 -8.04 -27.51
C PRO A 391 23.49 -6.85 -28.48
N THR A 392 22.67 -5.86 -28.13
CA THR A 392 22.52 -4.59 -28.87
C THR A 392 23.88 -3.91 -29.05
N ALA A 393 24.09 -3.11 -30.10
CA ALA A 393 25.34 -2.37 -30.30
C ALA A 393 25.76 -1.55 -29.06
N SER A 394 24.80 -0.97 -28.32
CA SER A 394 25.04 -0.30 -27.04
C SER A 394 25.46 -1.25 -25.90
N GLN A 395 24.90 -2.46 -25.86
CA GLN A 395 25.24 -3.49 -24.87
C GLN A 395 26.62 -4.12 -25.14
N ILE A 396 27.07 -4.12 -26.41
CA ILE A 396 28.44 -4.50 -26.78
C ILE A 396 29.44 -3.44 -26.33
N GLN A 397 29.10 -2.15 -26.44
CA GLN A 397 29.95 -1.05 -25.98
C GLN A 397 30.02 -0.95 -24.45
N SER A 398 28.91 -1.24 -23.77
CA SER A 398 28.80 -1.26 -22.31
C SER A 398 28.00 -2.48 -21.84
N PRO A 399 28.64 -3.50 -21.25
CA PRO A 399 27.94 -4.72 -20.86
C PRO A 399 26.86 -4.43 -19.80
N PRO A 400 25.71 -5.13 -19.85
CA PRO A 400 24.64 -4.92 -18.88
C PRO A 400 25.12 -5.26 -17.46
N PRO A 401 24.70 -4.49 -16.44
CA PRO A 401 25.02 -4.82 -15.06
C PRO A 401 24.35 -6.14 -14.64
N PRO A 402 24.82 -6.80 -13.58
CA PRO A 402 24.09 -7.93 -12.99
C PRO A 402 22.67 -7.50 -12.62
N ALA A 403 21.70 -8.40 -12.81
CA ALA A 403 20.31 -8.17 -12.47
C ALA A 403 20.17 -7.64 -11.04
N SER A 404 19.27 -6.67 -10.83
CA SER A 404 19.12 -6.00 -9.54
C SER A 404 19.00 -7.02 -8.39
N SER A 405 19.76 -6.77 -7.32
CA SER A 405 19.72 -7.55 -6.07
C SER A 405 18.33 -7.59 -5.40
N THR A 406 17.38 -6.80 -5.89
CA THR A 406 15.99 -6.77 -5.43
C THR A 406 15.02 -7.61 -6.26
N LYS A 407 15.51 -8.20 -7.37
CA LYS A 407 14.81 -9.16 -8.24
C LYS A 407 14.99 -10.61 -7.76
N SER A 408 16.14 -10.98 -7.17
CA SER A 408 16.36 -12.31 -6.59
C SER A 408 15.82 -12.41 -5.15
N GLY A 409 14.78 -13.23 -4.95
CA GLY A 409 14.23 -13.52 -3.62
C GLY A 409 12.73 -13.20 -3.40
N ARG A 410 11.94 -12.99 -4.45
CA ARG A 410 10.48 -12.83 -4.32
C ARG A 410 9.76 -14.18 -4.44
N PHE A 411 9.56 -14.84 -3.30
CA PHE A 411 8.46 -15.80 -3.10
C PHE A 411 7.33 -15.05 -2.35
N PHE A 412 6.20 -14.83 -3.04
CA PHE A 412 4.89 -14.31 -2.56
C PHE A 412 4.76 -12.84 -2.07
N GLY A 413 3.70 -12.17 -2.54
CA GLY A 413 3.13 -10.91 -1.98
C GLY A 413 3.45 -9.62 -2.75
N LYS A 414 2.61 -9.24 -3.73
CA LYS A 414 2.64 -7.94 -4.43
C LYS A 414 1.62 -6.97 -3.79
N ALA A 415 2.07 -5.92 -3.10
CA ALA A 415 1.40 -4.60 -3.04
C ALA A 415 2.36 -3.55 -2.43
N ASN A 416 2.63 -2.48 -3.19
CA ASN A 416 3.55 -1.38 -2.84
C ASN A 416 2.77 -0.22 -2.16
N ILE A 417 2.64 -0.22 -0.82
CA ILE A 417 2.08 0.95 -0.07
C ILE A 417 3.19 1.72 0.69
N GLY A 418 4.46 1.45 0.40
CA GLY A 418 5.60 1.97 1.16
C GLY A 418 6.22 3.28 0.66
N HIS A 419 5.59 4.05 -0.23
CA HIS A 419 6.28 5.18 -0.89
C HIS A 419 6.32 6.46 -0.01
N THR A 420 5.24 6.79 0.69
CA THR A 420 5.10 8.05 1.47
C THR A 420 5.47 7.93 2.95
N PHE A 421 5.19 6.79 3.61
CA PHE A 421 5.48 6.59 5.03
C PHE A 421 6.96 6.29 5.36
N ARG A 422 7.76 5.86 4.37
CA ARG A 422 9.14 5.44 4.61
C ARG A 422 10.15 6.57 4.70
N HIS A 423 9.85 7.76 4.18
CA HIS A 423 10.84 8.84 4.14
C HIS A 423 11.08 9.48 5.53
N LYS A 424 10.03 9.61 6.36
CA LYS A 424 10.08 10.26 7.67
C LYS A 424 10.79 9.45 8.78
N SER A 425 11.01 8.15 8.58
CA SER A 425 11.68 7.24 9.53
C SER A 425 13.12 6.87 9.13
N ALA A 426 13.66 7.47 8.06
CA ALA A 426 15.02 7.22 7.59
C ALA A 426 16.00 8.23 8.21
N GLY A 427 16.95 7.74 9.02
CA GLY A 427 17.96 8.59 9.67
C GLY A 427 17.74 8.81 11.18
N ALA A 428 16.68 8.26 11.77
CA ALA A 428 16.46 8.36 13.23
C ALA A 428 17.47 7.53 14.06
N PHE A 429 18.03 6.45 13.48
CA PHE A 429 18.96 5.54 14.15
C PHE A 429 20.20 5.27 13.28
N GLY A 430 21.00 6.31 13.04
CA GLY A 430 22.28 6.22 12.34
C GLY A 430 23.20 7.36 12.75
N PRO A 431 24.51 7.23 12.56
CA PRO A 431 25.46 8.26 12.95
C PRO A 431 25.18 9.56 12.17
N ASP A 432 25.33 10.71 12.84
CA ASP A 432 24.77 12.00 12.42
C ASP A 432 25.15 12.43 11.00
N LEU A 433 26.38 12.17 10.58
CA LEU A 433 26.87 12.49 9.24
C LEU A 433 26.13 11.71 8.13
N ALA A 434 25.82 10.44 8.37
CA ALA A 434 25.25 9.55 7.37
C ALA A 434 23.72 9.66 7.25
N LYS A 435 23.05 10.45 8.11
CA LYS A 435 21.57 10.53 8.18
C LYS A 435 20.95 11.00 6.87
N LYS A 436 21.46 12.12 6.32
CA LYS A 436 20.94 12.73 5.08
C LYS A 436 21.11 11.78 3.89
N LEU A 437 22.27 11.15 3.76
CA LEU A 437 22.54 10.24 2.66
C LEU A 437 21.77 8.91 2.80
N SER A 438 21.54 8.45 4.03
CA SER A 438 20.68 7.29 4.31
C SER A 438 19.23 7.52 3.89
N GLN A 439 18.74 8.74 4.12
CA GLN A 439 17.42 9.17 3.68
C GLN A 439 17.32 9.16 2.14
N LEU A 440 18.29 9.76 1.45
CA LEU A 440 18.36 9.74 -0.02
C LEU A 440 18.39 8.30 -0.58
N VAL A 441 19.29 7.44 -0.09
CA VAL A 441 19.39 6.03 -0.55
C VAL A 441 18.07 5.28 -0.39
N LYS A 442 17.27 5.61 0.65
CA LYS A 442 15.96 5.01 0.86
C LYS A 442 14.91 5.55 -0.12
N MET A 443 14.92 6.85 -0.41
CA MET A 443 14.07 7.43 -1.46
C MET A 443 14.38 6.81 -2.82
N GLU A 444 15.66 6.70 -3.17
CA GLU A 444 16.10 6.12 -4.45
C GLU A 444 15.68 4.65 -4.58
N LYS A 445 15.70 3.89 -3.48
CA LYS A 445 15.15 2.53 -3.46
C LYS A 445 13.64 2.50 -3.72
N ASN A 446 12.91 3.49 -3.23
CA ASN A 446 11.46 3.59 -3.46
C ASN A 446 11.16 3.96 -4.92
N VAL A 447 11.89 4.92 -5.49
CA VAL A 447 11.78 5.30 -6.92
C VAL A 447 12.03 4.09 -7.82
N MET A 448 13.11 3.35 -7.58
CA MET A 448 13.41 2.13 -8.34
C MET A 448 12.28 1.10 -8.26
N ARG A 449 11.68 0.88 -7.09
CA ARG A 449 10.54 -0.05 -6.94
C ARG A 449 9.29 0.41 -7.68
N SER A 450 9.06 1.72 -7.77
CA SER A 450 7.97 2.26 -8.56
C SER A 450 8.22 2.05 -10.05
N MET A 451 9.46 2.24 -10.51
CA MET A 451 9.85 1.96 -11.91
C MET A 451 9.69 0.46 -12.27
N GLU A 452 10.07 -0.47 -11.39
CA GLU A 452 9.80 -1.92 -11.57
C GLU A 452 8.32 -2.25 -11.73
N LEU A 453 7.46 -1.54 -10.99
CA LEU A 453 6.02 -1.74 -11.10
C LEU A 453 5.54 -1.23 -12.45
N VAL A 454 5.91 0.00 -12.82
CA VAL A 454 5.53 0.60 -14.11
C VAL A 454 5.92 -0.30 -15.28
N SER A 455 7.13 -0.87 -15.27
CA SER A 455 7.60 -1.80 -16.31
C SER A 455 6.66 -3.02 -16.45
N ARG A 456 6.32 -3.68 -15.34
CA ARG A 456 5.42 -4.86 -15.36
C ARG A 456 4.01 -4.52 -15.79
N GLU A 457 3.43 -3.46 -15.23
CA GLU A 457 2.08 -3.02 -15.60
C GLU A 457 2.02 -2.63 -17.07
N ARG A 458 3.08 -2.01 -17.62
CA ARG A 458 3.15 -1.66 -19.04
C ARG A 458 3.18 -2.89 -19.95
N MET A 459 3.87 -3.97 -19.54
CA MET A 459 3.85 -5.25 -20.25
C MET A 459 2.46 -5.90 -20.22
N GLU A 460 1.74 -5.81 -19.09
CA GLU A 460 0.37 -6.33 -18.97
C GLU A 460 -0.61 -5.50 -19.82
N VAL A 461 -0.48 -4.17 -19.82
CA VAL A 461 -1.25 -3.26 -20.71
C VAL A 461 -1.04 -3.59 -22.18
N ALA A 462 0.20 -3.86 -22.59
CA ALA A 462 0.52 -4.26 -23.96
C ALA A 462 -0.23 -5.53 -24.40
N GLN A 463 -0.30 -6.54 -23.52
CA GLN A 463 -1.02 -7.78 -23.79
C GLN A 463 -2.53 -7.55 -23.89
N GLN A 464 -3.10 -6.79 -22.95
CA GLN A 464 -4.52 -6.49 -22.95
C GLN A 464 -4.94 -5.67 -24.18
N LEU A 465 -4.10 -4.74 -24.65
CA LEU A 465 -4.36 -3.97 -25.86
C LEU A 465 -4.48 -4.87 -27.10
N SER A 466 -3.55 -5.82 -27.27
CA SER A 466 -3.57 -6.78 -28.38
C SER A 466 -4.78 -7.72 -28.31
N ILE A 467 -5.13 -8.23 -27.13
CA ILE A 467 -6.31 -9.10 -26.92
C ILE A 467 -7.61 -8.36 -27.25
N TRP A 468 -7.76 -7.11 -26.79
CA TRP A 468 -8.94 -6.31 -27.10
C TRP A 468 -9.06 -6.05 -28.60
N GLY A 469 -7.95 -5.74 -29.27
CA GLY A 469 -7.89 -5.47 -30.69
C GLY A 469 -8.25 -6.66 -31.58
N GLU A 470 -8.01 -7.90 -31.13
CA GLU A 470 -8.37 -9.13 -31.86
C GLU A 470 -9.88 -9.24 -32.13
N ALA A 471 -10.73 -8.62 -31.30
CA ALA A 471 -12.18 -8.63 -31.46
C ALA A 471 -12.72 -7.50 -32.36
N CYS A 472 -11.86 -6.62 -32.87
CA CYS A 472 -12.21 -5.45 -33.68
C CYS A 472 -12.10 -5.72 -35.19
N ASP A 473 -12.28 -4.66 -36.00
CA ASP A 473 -12.06 -4.68 -37.45
C ASP A 473 -10.58 -5.01 -37.80
N ASP A 474 -10.33 -5.49 -39.02
CA ASP A 474 -9.03 -6.01 -39.46
C ASP A 474 -7.87 -5.01 -39.33
N ASP A 475 -8.11 -3.73 -39.60
CA ASP A 475 -7.14 -2.63 -39.48
C ASP A 475 -6.80 -2.35 -38.01
N VAL A 476 -7.82 -2.26 -37.16
CA VAL A 476 -7.67 -2.07 -35.71
C VAL A 476 -6.95 -3.26 -35.09
N SER A 477 -7.30 -4.49 -35.49
CA SER A 477 -6.67 -5.71 -34.98
C SER A 477 -5.17 -5.76 -35.29
N ASP A 478 -4.76 -5.47 -36.53
CA ASP A 478 -3.35 -5.48 -36.90
C ASP A 478 -2.55 -4.38 -36.20
N VAL A 479 -3.06 -3.14 -36.19
CA VAL A 479 -2.36 -2.00 -35.60
C VAL A 479 -2.22 -2.15 -34.08
N THR A 480 -3.27 -2.61 -33.39
CA THR A 480 -3.23 -2.81 -31.93
C THR A 480 -2.31 -3.98 -31.52
N ASP A 481 -2.20 -5.03 -32.34
CA ASP A 481 -1.19 -6.09 -32.15
C ASP A 481 0.24 -5.52 -32.21
N LYS A 482 0.57 -4.74 -33.24
CA LYS A 482 1.89 -4.12 -33.38
C LYS A 482 2.17 -3.06 -32.31
N LEU A 483 1.17 -2.28 -31.91
CA LEU A 483 1.27 -1.35 -30.77
C LEU A 483 1.53 -2.11 -29.47
N GLY A 484 0.91 -3.27 -29.27
CA GLY A 484 1.19 -4.17 -28.16
C GLY A 484 2.67 -4.56 -28.11
N VAL A 485 3.25 -4.97 -29.24
CA VAL A 485 4.69 -5.30 -29.34
C VAL A 485 5.58 -4.11 -28.93
N LEU A 486 5.28 -2.91 -29.44
CA LEU A 486 6.06 -1.71 -29.11
C LEU A 486 5.93 -1.32 -27.63
N ILE A 487 4.73 -1.34 -27.05
CA ILE A 487 4.51 -1.01 -25.63
C ILE A 487 5.17 -2.04 -24.72
N TYR A 488 5.15 -3.32 -25.11
CA TYR A 488 5.84 -4.39 -24.38
C TYR A 488 7.35 -4.14 -24.35
N GLU A 489 7.95 -3.77 -25.50
CA GLU A 489 9.37 -3.42 -25.60
C GLU A 489 9.74 -2.23 -24.71
N ILE A 490 8.86 -1.23 -24.59
CA ILE A 490 9.07 -0.12 -23.65
C ILE A 490 9.19 -0.66 -22.21
N GLY A 491 8.33 -1.61 -21.83
CA GLY A 491 8.41 -2.26 -20.51
C GLY A 491 9.74 -2.98 -20.27
N GLU A 492 10.26 -3.70 -21.27
CA GLU A 492 11.57 -4.37 -21.21
C GLU A 492 12.72 -3.37 -21.09
N LEU A 493 12.69 -2.27 -21.84
CA LEU A 493 13.69 -1.19 -21.76
C LEU A 493 13.66 -0.47 -20.41
N GLU A 494 12.48 -0.32 -19.80
CA GLU A 494 12.34 0.18 -18.42
C GLU A 494 12.97 -0.78 -17.42
N ASP A 495 12.77 -2.09 -17.56
CA ASP A 495 13.37 -3.09 -16.65
C ASP A 495 14.91 -3.12 -16.74
N GLN A 496 15.45 -2.98 -17.96
CA GLN A 496 16.90 -2.82 -18.19
C GLN A 496 17.44 -1.53 -17.58
N TYR A 497 16.68 -0.42 -17.65
CA TYR A 497 17.06 0.84 -17.02
C TYR A 497 17.06 0.72 -15.48
N VAL A 498 16.08 0.02 -14.91
CA VAL A 498 16.00 -0.25 -13.47
C VAL A 498 17.26 -0.96 -12.95
N ASP A 499 17.80 -1.93 -13.69
CA ASP A 499 19.04 -2.63 -13.28
C ASP A 499 20.24 -1.67 -13.23
N ARG A 500 20.34 -0.73 -14.18
CA ARG A 500 21.36 0.34 -14.14
C ARG A 500 21.10 1.35 -13.02
N TYR A 501 19.84 1.65 -12.73
CA TYR A 501 19.44 2.51 -11.63
C TYR A 501 19.85 1.91 -10.25
N ASP A 502 19.78 0.59 -10.11
CA ASP A 502 20.23 -0.12 -8.91
C ASP A 502 21.72 0.10 -8.66
N GLN A 503 22.55 0.02 -9.70
CA GLN A 503 23.99 0.22 -9.61
C GLN A 503 24.37 1.66 -9.23
N TYR A 504 23.65 2.65 -9.76
CA TYR A 504 23.72 4.04 -9.28
C TYR A 504 23.45 4.10 -7.76
N ARG A 505 22.33 3.52 -7.30
CA ARG A 505 21.95 3.54 -5.89
C ARG A 505 22.97 2.84 -4.99
N VAL A 506 23.53 1.71 -5.42
CA VAL A 506 24.57 0.98 -4.69
C VAL A 506 25.83 1.83 -4.54
N THR A 507 26.19 2.60 -5.57
CA THR A 507 27.33 3.54 -5.52
C THR A 507 27.10 4.64 -4.48
N ILE A 508 25.90 5.23 -4.43
CA ILE A 508 25.52 6.21 -3.38
C ILE A 508 25.50 5.57 -1.98
N LYS A 509 25.02 4.32 -1.87
CA LYS A 509 25.05 3.56 -0.61
C LYS A 509 26.48 3.33 -0.11
N SER A 510 27.45 3.16 -1.02
CA SER A 510 28.87 3.03 -0.67
C SER A 510 29.41 4.30 0.00
N ILE A 511 29.07 5.49 -0.53
CA ILE A 511 29.44 6.79 0.09
C ILE A 511 28.89 6.86 1.52
N ARG A 512 27.62 6.48 1.72
CA ARG A 512 26.98 6.47 3.05
C ARG A 512 27.67 5.54 4.04
N ASN A 513 28.14 4.37 3.58
CA ASN A 513 28.88 3.44 4.43
C ASN A 513 30.22 4.06 4.89
N ILE A 514 30.90 4.78 4.00
CA ILE A 514 32.17 5.46 4.32
C ILE A 514 31.92 6.60 5.31
N GLU A 515 30.88 7.42 5.10
CA GLU A 515 30.47 8.46 6.06
C GLU A 515 30.21 7.87 7.45
N ALA A 516 29.51 6.73 7.51
CA ALA A 516 29.26 6.04 8.77
C ALA A 516 30.55 5.51 9.44
N SER A 517 31.53 5.04 8.66
CA SER A 517 32.81 4.55 9.21
C SER A 517 33.75 5.64 9.73
N VAL A 518 33.57 6.89 9.32
CA VAL A 518 34.37 8.04 9.81
C VAL A 518 33.82 8.59 11.14
N GLN A 519 32.59 8.25 11.50
CA GLN A 519 31.95 8.79 12.71
C GLN A 519 32.64 8.37 14.02
N PRO A 520 33.09 7.11 14.20
CA PRO A 520 33.84 6.72 15.40
C PRO A 520 35.13 7.52 15.64
N SER A 521 35.84 7.98 14.59
CA SER A 521 37.06 8.78 14.77
C SER A 521 36.74 10.19 15.26
N ARG A 522 35.63 10.79 14.79
CA ARG A 522 35.11 12.07 15.30
C ARG A 522 34.65 11.95 16.76
N ASP A 523 33.89 10.92 17.09
CA ASP A 523 33.38 10.69 18.44
C ASP A 523 34.53 10.45 19.43
N ARG A 524 35.57 9.71 19.01
CA ARG A 524 36.78 9.49 19.82
C ARG A 524 37.52 10.81 20.09
N LYS A 525 37.71 11.64 19.07
CA LYS A 525 38.32 12.97 19.22
C LYS A 525 37.53 13.81 20.24
N GLN A 526 36.21 13.93 20.06
CA GLN A 526 35.35 14.72 20.94
C GLN A 526 35.38 14.21 22.39
N LYS A 527 35.31 12.89 22.59
CA LYS A 527 35.34 12.28 23.92
C LYS A 527 36.64 12.57 24.67
N ILE A 528 37.79 12.52 24.00
CA ILE A 528 39.09 12.85 24.61
C ILE A 528 39.14 14.34 24.95
N THR A 529 38.66 15.22 24.06
CA THR A 529 38.55 16.67 24.33
C THR A 529 37.68 16.96 25.55
N ASP A 530 36.52 16.32 25.69
CA ASP A 530 35.61 16.51 26.81
C ASP A 530 36.23 15.99 28.13
N GLN A 531 36.95 14.87 28.09
CA GLN A 531 37.69 14.35 29.24
C GLN A 531 38.80 15.30 29.71
N ILE A 532 39.54 15.90 28.75
CA ILE A 532 40.55 16.92 29.06
C ILE A 532 39.88 18.15 29.69
N ALA A 533 38.78 18.64 29.12
CA ALA A 533 38.05 19.78 29.66
C ALA A 533 37.52 19.52 31.08
N GLN A 534 36.98 18.33 31.32
CA GLN A 534 36.47 17.91 32.63
C GLN A 534 37.60 17.79 33.68
N LEU A 535 38.73 17.19 33.30
CA LEU A 535 39.89 17.05 34.20
C LEU A 535 40.56 18.40 34.48
N LYS A 536 40.68 19.28 33.49
CA LYS A 536 41.20 20.65 33.69
C LYS A 536 40.34 21.46 34.65
N TYR A 537 39.02 21.26 34.64
CA TYR A 537 38.10 21.92 35.55
C TYR A 537 38.11 21.34 36.97
N LYS A 538 38.11 20.00 37.12
CA LYS A 538 38.00 19.32 38.43
C LYS A 538 39.33 19.13 39.14
N GLU A 539 40.39 18.77 38.41
CA GLU A 539 41.70 18.37 38.94
C GLU A 539 42.84 18.91 38.06
N PRO A 540 43.16 20.21 38.13
CA PRO A 540 44.11 20.85 37.21
C PRO A 540 45.54 20.33 37.33
N ASN A 541 45.89 19.68 38.46
CA ASN A 541 47.23 19.15 38.72
C ASN A 541 47.35 17.63 38.43
N SER A 542 46.36 17.03 37.77
CA SER A 542 46.36 15.60 37.49
C SER A 542 47.37 15.24 36.39
N PRO A 543 48.29 14.27 36.59
CA PRO A 543 49.25 13.84 35.57
C PRO A 543 48.58 13.16 34.37
N LYS A 544 47.30 12.78 34.49
CA LYS A 544 46.49 12.19 33.41
C LYS A 544 46.22 13.18 32.27
N ILE A 545 46.30 14.49 32.52
CA ILE A 545 46.07 15.52 31.49
C ILE A 545 47.12 15.41 30.38
N VAL A 546 48.39 15.23 30.72
CA VAL A 546 49.48 15.13 29.74
C VAL A 546 49.33 13.90 28.84
N VAL A 547 48.91 12.77 29.42
CA VAL A 547 48.65 11.54 28.66
C VAL A 547 47.48 11.71 27.69
N LEU A 548 46.37 12.30 28.14
CA LEU A 548 45.19 12.55 27.30
C LEU A 548 45.47 13.59 26.20
N GLU A 549 46.32 14.59 26.46
CA GLU A 549 46.75 15.55 25.44
C GLU A 549 47.56 14.86 24.32
N GLN A 550 48.44 13.92 24.67
CA GLN A 550 49.16 13.12 23.69
C GLN A 550 48.21 12.18 22.91
N GLU A 551 47.23 11.58 23.59
CA GLU A 551 46.18 10.77 22.93
C GLU A 551 45.30 11.61 21.99
N LEU A 552 45.01 12.87 22.35
CA LEU A 552 44.26 13.80 21.52
C LEU A 552 44.99 14.08 20.21
N VAL A 553 46.29 14.42 20.25
CA VAL A 553 47.09 14.68 19.03
C VAL A 553 47.05 13.48 18.09
N ARG A 554 47.13 12.26 18.63
CA ARG A 554 47.00 11.03 17.84
C ARG A 554 45.60 10.90 17.22
N ALA A 555 44.54 11.11 18.01
CA ALA A 555 43.17 11.04 17.53
C ALA A 555 42.86 12.13 16.49
N GLU A 556 43.48 13.30 16.59
CA GLU A 556 43.36 14.38 15.59
C GLU A 556 43.99 13.99 14.25
N ALA A 557 45.20 13.43 14.26
CA ALA A 557 45.85 12.93 13.05
C ALA A 557 45.00 11.81 12.38
N GLU A 558 44.50 10.85 13.17
CA GLU A 558 43.60 9.79 12.68
C GLU A 558 42.31 10.37 12.07
N SER A 559 41.72 11.39 12.70
CA SER A 559 40.53 12.08 12.18
C SER A 559 40.81 12.84 10.89
N LEU A 560 41.94 13.54 10.77
CA LEU A 560 42.30 14.30 9.55
C LEU A 560 42.49 13.39 8.34
N VAL A 561 43.15 12.24 8.53
CA VAL A 561 43.31 11.23 7.47
C VAL A 561 41.95 10.68 7.03
N ALA A 562 41.08 10.36 7.98
CA ALA A 562 39.73 9.84 7.71
C ALA A 562 38.85 10.86 6.96
N GLU A 563 38.89 12.15 7.33
CA GLU A 563 38.18 13.23 6.63
C GLU A 563 38.69 13.42 5.19
N ALA A 564 40.00 13.42 4.99
CA ALA A 564 40.60 13.56 3.66
C ALA A 564 40.19 12.40 2.74
N GLN A 565 40.20 11.16 3.26
CA GLN A 565 39.74 9.98 2.54
C GLN A 565 38.26 10.06 2.19
N LEU A 566 37.39 10.41 3.15
CA LEU A 566 35.95 10.60 2.89
C LEU A 566 35.72 11.64 1.80
N SER A 567 36.41 12.77 1.87
CA SER A 567 36.29 13.88 0.93
C SER A 567 36.65 13.44 -0.51
N ASN A 568 37.77 12.71 -0.67
CA ASN A 568 38.23 12.23 -1.97
C ASN A 568 37.32 11.15 -2.56
N ILE A 569 36.94 10.14 -1.76
CA ILE A 569 36.09 9.05 -2.23
C ILE A 569 34.68 9.55 -2.55
N THR A 570 34.14 10.48 -1.75
CA THR A 570 32.82 11.07 -2.02
C THR A 570 32.79 11.76 -3.37
N ARG A 571 33.80 12.56 -3.72
CA ARG A 571 33.88 13.23 -5.03
C ARG A 571 34.00 12.24 -6.19
N GLU A 572 34.85 11.23 -6.04
CA GLU A 572 35.04 10.19 -7.06
C GLU A 572 33.74 9.42 -7.31
N LYS A 573 33.13 8.88 -6.25
CA LYS A 573 31.92 8.05 -6.33
C LYS A 573 30.69 8.85 -6.74
N LEU A 574 30.55 10.09 -6.27
CA LEU A 574 29.43 10.96 -6.67
C LEU A 574 29.48 11.25 -8.17
N LYS A 575 30.66 11.60 -8.69
CA LYS A 575 30.86 11.85 -10.13
C LYS A 575 30.57 10.59 -10.94
N ALA A 576 31.10 9.44 -10.53
CA ALA A 576 30.86 8.17 -11.20
C ALA A 576 29.37 7.78 -11.19
N ALA A 577 28.69 7.89 -10.04
CA ALA A 577 27.30 7.52 -9.87
C ALA A 577 26.37 8.30 -10.81
N PHE A 578 26.44 9.63 -10.79
CA PHE A 578 25.56 10.45 -11.61
C PHE A 578 25.92 10.42 -13.10
N THR A 579 27.20 10.27 -13.46
CA THR A 579 27.58 10.05 -14.87
C THR A 579 26.90 8.79 -15.39
N TYR A 580 26.98 7.69 -14.64
CA TYR A 580 26.35 6.42 -15.00
C TYR A 580 24.82 6.52 -15.09
N GLN A 581 24.17 7.17 -14.11
CA GLN A 581 22.72 7.38 -14.12
C GLN A 581 22.25 8.19 -15.33
N PHE A 582 22.93 9.30 -15.65
CA PHE A 582 22.53 10.17 -16.76
C PHE A 582 22.78 9.53 -18.13
N ASP A 583 23.85 8.76 -18.29
CA ASP A 583 24.09 8.01 -19.53
C ASP A 583 23.04 6.90 -19.72
N ALA A 584 22.71 6.15 -18.67
CA ALA A 584 21.66 5.13 -18.71
C ALA A 584 20.28 5.73 -19.00
N MET A 585 19.97 6.89 -18.41
CA MET A 585 18.70 7.59 -18.64
C MET A 585 18.60 8.15 -20.06
N ARG A 586 19.70 8.67 -20.61
CA ARG A 586 19.74 9.14 -22.00
C ARG A 586 19.47 8.02 -22.99
N GLU A 587 20.12 6.87 -22.83
CA GLU A 587 19.84 5.69 -23.66
C GLU A 587 18.37 5.27 -23.58
N HIS A 588 17.83 5.19 -22.37
CA HIS A 588 16.45 4.81 -22.16
C HIS A 588 15.49 5.77 -22.86
N CYS A 589 15.61 7.08 -22.63
CA CYS A 589 14.72 8.09 -23.22
C CYS A 589 14.82 8.15 -24.75
N GLU A 590 16.02 8.02 -25.33
CA GLU A 590 16.17 8.06 -26.79
C GLU A 590 15.58 6.81 -27.46
N LYS A 591 15.74 5.63 -26.86
CA LYS A 591 15.08 4.40 -27.35
C LYS A 591 13.55 4.49 -27.22
N LEU A 592 13.05 5.08 -26.13
CA LEU A 592 11.62 5.37 -26.00
C LEU A 592 11.11 6.35 -27.07
N ALA A 593 11.91 7.37 -27.41
CA ALA A 593 11.56 8.32 -28.46
C ALA A 593 11.49 7.64 -29.84
N ILE A 594 12.40 6.71 -30.14
CA ILE A 594 12.36 5.89 -31.36
C ILE A 594 11.05 5.09 -31.42
N ILE A 595 10.73 4.36 -30.35
CA ILE A 595 9.50 3.55 -30.28
C ILE A 595 8.25 4.43 -30.41
N ALA A 596 8.21 5.59 -29.74
CA ALA A 596 7.08 6.51 -29.85
C ALA A 596 6.90 7.06 -31.27
N GLY A 597 7.99 7.28 -32.01
CA GLY A 597 7.95 7.68 -33.42
C GLY A 597 7.31 6.61 -34.31
N TYR A 598 7.79 5.37 -34.21
CA TYR A 598 7.23 4.26 -34.99
C TYR A 598 5.82 3.86 -34.55
N GLY A 599 5.51 3.95 -33.26
CA GLY A 599 4.16 3.74 -32.74
C GLY A 599 3.16 4.75 -33.29
N LYS A 600 3.58 6.00 -33.51
CA LYS A 600 2.74 6.99 -34.21
C LYS A 600 2.59 6.67 -35.70
N HIS A 601 3.65 6.20 -36.35
CA HIS A 601 3.59 5.80 -37.77
C HIS A 601 2.62 4.62 -38.00
N LEU A 602 2.54 3.66 -37.06
CA LEU A 602 1.54 2.58 -37.12
C LEU A 602 0.09 3.10 -37.15
N LEU A 603 -0.19 4.24 -36.49
CA LEU A 603 -1.55 4.80 -36.46
C LEU A 603 -1.99 5.35 -37.82
N GLU A 604 -1.06 5.64 -38.74
CA GLU A 604 -1.38 6.11 -40.10
C GLU A 604 -2.01 4.99 -40.96
N LEU A 605 -1.93 3.73 -40.51
CA LEU A 605 -2.56 2.59 -41.16
C LEU A 605 -4.04 2.41 -40.79
N VAL A 606 -4.52 3.12 -39.76
CA VAL A 606 -5.93 3.08 -39.34
C VAL A 606 -6.71 4.11 -40.15
N ASP A 607 -7.77 3.66 -40.82
CA ASP A 607 -8.67 4.55 -41.56
C ASP A 607 -9.70 5.18 -40.60
N ASP A 608 -9.56 6.48 -40.35
CA ASP A 608 -10.47 7.26 -39.49
C ASP A 608 -11.68 7.82 -40.24
N THR A 609 -11.85 7.49 -41.53
CA THR A 609 -12.99 7.96 -42.31
C THR A 609 -14.31 7.37 -41.79
N PRO A 610 -15.34 8.21 -41.56
CA PRO A 610 -16.62 7.74 -41.04
C PRO A 610 -17.38 6.97 -42.13
N VAL A 611 -17.99 5.85 -41.72
CA VAL A 611 -18.77 4.99 -42.62
C VAL A 611 -20.26 5.31 -42.51
N THR A 612 -20.95 5.31 -43.64
CA THR A 612 -22.41 5.48 -43.68
C THR A 612 -23.10 4.26 -43.08
N PRO A 613 -24.13 4.41 -42.21
CA PRO A 613 -24.84 3.26 -41.65
C PRO A 613 -25.37 2.30 -42.72
N GLY A 614 -24.95 1.04 -42.67
CA GLY A 614 -25.32 -0.01 -43.62
C GLY A 614 -24.29 -0.28 -44.71
N GLU A 615 -23.26 0.55 -44.84
CA GLU A 615 -22.09 0.31 -45.70
C GLU A 615 -20.98 -0.39 -44.90
N THR A 616 -20.23 -1.29 -45.54
CA THR A 616 -19.08 -1.98 -44.92
C THR A 616 -17.80 -1.21 -45.18
N ARG A 617 -16.84 -1.26 -44.26
CA ARG A 617 -15.50 -0.70 -44.48
C ARG A 617 -14.78 -1.35 -45.66
N GLN A 618 -13.82 -0.62 -46.24
CA GLN A 618 -12.92 -1.15 -47.26
C GLN A 618 -12.04 -2.26 -46.67
N ALA A 619 -11.63 -3.20 -47.50
CA ALA A 619 -10.73 -4.27 -47.06
C ALA A 619 -9.36 -3.69 -46.69
N TYR A 620 -8.84 -4.10 -45.53
CA TYR A 620 -7.54 -3.66 -45.04
C TYR A 620 -6.39 -4.43 -45.70
N ASP A 621 -5.35 -3.72 -46.16
CA ASP A 621 -4.14 -4.27 -46.80
C ASP A 621 -2.84 -3.72 -46.17
N GLY A 622 -2.90 -3.26 -44.92
CA GLY A 622 -1.75 -2.65 -44.24
C GLY A 622 -0.77 -3.64 -43.60
N TYR A 623 -1.02 -4.96 -43.67
CA TYR A 623 -0.25 -5.99 -42.95
C TYR A 623 1.25 -6.01 -43.30
N GLU A 624 1.62 -5.77 -44.56
CA GLU A 624 3.02 -5.73 -44.97
C GLU A 624 3.71 -4.46 -44.45
N ALA A 625 3.01 -3.33 -44.50
CA ALA A 625 3.51 -2.05 -43.99
C ALA A 625 3.68 -2.06 -42.47
N SER A 626 2.69 -2.58 -41.72
CA SER A 626 2.76 -2.67 -40.25
C SER A 626 3.92 -3.55 -39.78
N LYS A 627 4.18 -4.64 -40.51
CA LYS A 627 5.34 -5.52 -40.27
C LYS A 627 6.67 -4.82 -40.56
N ALA A 628 6.77 -4.09 -41.67
CA ALA A 628 7.98 -3.34 -42.02
C ALA A 628 8.30 -2.28 -40.95
N ILE A 629 7.29 -1.57 -40.45
CA ILE A 629 7.46 -0.58 -39.37
C ILE A 629 8.07 -1.20 -38.10
N ILE A 630 7.66 -2.41 -37.73
CA ILE A 630 8.25 -3.11 -36.58
C ILE A 630 9.71 -3.51 -36.84
N GLN A 631 10.03 -3.99 -38.05
CA GLN A 631 11.40 -4.33 -38.43
C GLN A 631 12.32 -3.11 -38.40
N ASP A 632 11.87 -1.98 -38.95
CA ASP A 632 12.59 -0.70 -38.93
C ASP A 632 12.81 -0.19 -37.49
N CYS A 633 11.83 -0.40 -36.61
CA CYS A 633 11.95 -0.08 -35.20
C CYS A 633 13.00 -0.96 -34.50
N GLU A 634 12.99 -2.27 -34.76
CA GLU A 634 13.96 -3.22 -34.20
C GLU A 634 15.40 -2.89 -34.66
N ASP A 635 15.58 -2.58 -35.95
CA ASP A 635 16.86 -2.18 -36.51
C ASP A 635 17.35 -0.85 -35.91
N ALA A 636 16.46 0.13 -35.75
CA ALA A 636 16.79 1.40 -35.12
C ALA A 636 17.21 1.24 -33.65
N LEU A 637 16.52 0.38 -32.89
CA LEU A 637 16.87 0.06 -31.50
C LEU A 637 18.20 -0.70 -31.40
N THR A 638 18.45 -1.63 -32.31
CA THR A 638 19.65 -2.47 -32.36
C THR A 638 20.90 -1.66 -32.71
N ASN A 639 20.76 -0.72 -33.64
CA ASN A 639 21.83 0.14 -34.13
C ASN A 639 22.05 1.40 -33.29
N TRP A 640 21.24 1.64 -32.25
CA TRP A 640 21.41 2.79 -31.37
C TRP A 640 22.74 2.68 -30.59
N VAL A 641 23.52 3.77 -30.61
CA VAL A 641 24.77 3.92 -29.87
C VAL A 641 24.90 5.33 -29.30
N SER A 642 25.58 5.43 -28.16
CA SER A 642 25.78 6.68 -27.41
C SER A 642 26.44 7.83 -28.20
N GLN A 643 27.22 7.49 -29.24
CA GLN A 643 27.89 8.44 -30.14
C GLN A 643 26.95 9.08 -31.16
N ASN A 644 25.91 8.36 -31.57
CA ASN A 644 24.89 8.82 -32.51
C ASN A 644 23.68 9.43 -31.80
N ALA A 645 23.81 9.68 -30.49
CA ALA A 645 22.76 10.26 -29.67
C ALA A 645 22.35 11.64 -30.21
N SER A 646 21.05 11.82 -30.43
CA SER A 646 20.48 13.08 -30.93
C SER A 646 20.73 14.24 -29.97
N VAL A 647 20.76 13.96 -28.66
CA VAL A 647 21.00 14.94 -27.61
C VAL A 647 22.44 14.82 -27.10
N SER A 648 23.28 15.79 -27.47
CA SER A 648 24.66 15.91 -26.96
C SER A 648 24.78 16.98 -25.88
N SER A 649 25.60 16.71 -24.86
CA SER A 649 25.89 17.66 -23.78
C SER A 649 26.77 18.80 -24.30
N LYS A 650 26.16 19.83 -24.90
CA LYS A 650 26.87 21.07 -25.23
C LYS A 650 27.17 21.81 -23.92
N LEU A 651 28.46 22.00 -23.60
CA LEU A 651 28.90 22.82 -22.45
C LEU A 651 28.16 24.16 -22.45
N SER A 652 27.49 24.46 -21.33
CA SER A 652 26.72 25.69 -21.13
C SER A 652 27.52 26.92 -21.58
N GLN A 653 26.90 27.78 -22.39
CA GLN A 653 27.54 29.02 -22.82
C GLN A 653 27.86 29.94 -21.62
N ARG A 654 26.99 29.94 -20.58
CA ARG A 654 27.25 30.67 -19.33
C ARG A 654 28.45 30.10 -18.58
N SER A 655 28.61 28.77 -18.53
CA SER A 655 29.76 28.17 -17.84
C SER A 655 31.09 28.47 -18.55
N ARG A 656 31.09 28.59 -19.89
CA ARG A 656 32.26 29.05 -20.66
C ARG A 656 32.62 30.50 -20.34
N THR A 657 31.64 31.39 -20.27
CA THR A 657 31.89 32.80 -19.91
C THR A 657 32.37 32.97 -18.47
N LEU A 658 31.87 32.15 -17.53
CA LEU A 658 32.29 32.15 -16.13
C LEU A 658 33.69 31.55 -15.93
N SER A 659 34.02 30.47 -16.63
CA SER A 659 35.35 29.88 -16.60
C SER A 659 36.37 30.78 -17.29
N GLN A 660 36.02 31.44 -18.39
CA GLN A 660 36.84 32.49 -19.02
C GLN A 660 36.98 33.72 -18.12
N ARG A 661 35.92 34.18 -17.42
CA ARG A 661 36.02 35.27 -16.43
C ARG A 661 36.93 34.92 -15.24
N ARG A 662 36.84 33.70 -14.70
CA ARG A 662 37.77 33.23 -13.65
C ARG A 662 39.21 33.13 -14.17
N ARG A 663 39.41 32.69 -15.42
CA ARG A 663 40.74 32.63 -16.05
C ARG A 663 41.32 34.03 -16.35
N ASN A 664 40.48 34.99 -16.74
CA ASN A 664 40.89 36.38 -16.97
C ASN A 664 41.14 37.14 -15.66
N ARG A 665 40.42 36.83 -14.58
CA ARG A 665 40.68 37.38 -13.25
C ARG A 665 42.02 36.93 -12.66
N ASN A 666 42.53 35.76 -13.05
CA ASN A 666 43.88 35.30 -12.69
C ASN A 666 44.98 35.85 -13.63
N ARG A 667 44.67 36.74 -14.59
CA ARG A 667 45.63 37.28 -15.58
C ARG A 667 45.79 38.80 -15.52
N GLY A 668 45.01 39.53 -14.72
CA GLY A 668 45.14 40.98 -14.55
C GLY A 668 45.19 41.32 -13.06
N ASP A 669 46.19 42.12 -12.69
CA ASP A 669 46.64 42.46 -11.34
C ASP A 669 47.28 41.33 -10.54
N GLY A 670 48.61 41.25 -10.69
CA GLY A 670 49.47 40.71 -9.65
C GLY A 670 49.31 41.58 -8.41
N VAL A 671 48.80 40.98 -7.34
CA VAL A 671 48.95 41.54 -6.00
C VAL A 671 50.45 41.49 -5.69
N ASP A 672 51.04 42.66 -5.43
CA ASP A 672 52.46 42.83 -5.11
C ASP A 672 52.79 42.12 -3.79
N LEU A 673 53.70 41.13 -3.87
CA LEU A 673 54.16 40.30 -2.76
C LEU A 673 55.60 40.63 -2.33
N SER A 674 56.13 41.79 -2.73
CA SER A 674 57.51 42.21 -2.41
C SER A 674 57.82 42.46 -0.92
N GLY A 675 56.87 42.22 -0.02
CA GLY A 675 57.07 42.34 1.44
C GLY A 675 57.15 41.02 2.22
N GLN A 676 57.04 39.84 1.59
CA GLN A 676 56.85 38.57 2.30
C GLN A 676 57.98 37.55 2.20
N ASP A 677 59.08 37.85 1.51
CA ASP A 677 60.26 36.99 1.53
C ASP A 677 61.20 37.36 2.67
N GLN A 678 61.07 36.66 3.80
CA GLN A 678 62.24 36.36 4.62
C GLN A 678 62.55 34.87 4.46
N ALA A 679 63.66 34.61 3.76
CA ALA A 679 64.12 33.31 3.33
C ALA A 679 64.49 32.40 4.49
N LEU A 680 64.15 31.10 4.40
CA LEU A 680 64.89 30.03 5.06
C LEU A 680 64.72 28.73 4.26
N ASP A 681 65.83 28.33 3.66
CA ASP A 681 66.06 27.03 3.04
C ASP A 681 65.68 25.86 3.95
N ASN A 682 65.16 24.81 3.32
CA ASN A 682 65.14 23.41 3.79
C ASN A 682 64.37 23.09 5.08
N ARG A 683 63.07 22.74 4.94
CA ARG A 683 62.54 21.39 5.26
C ARG A 683 61.00 21.29 5.23
N GLU A 684 60.55 20.34 4.42
CA GLU A 684 59.55 19.28 4.67
C GLU A 684 58.21 19.57 5.37
N SER A 685 57.15 19.31 4.59
CA SER A 685 56.00 18.47 4.97
C SER A 685 55.32 18.78 6.32
N GLY A 686 54.21 19.51 6.21
CA GLY A 686 53.03 19.27 7.01
C GLY A 686 53.11 19.74 8.45
N LEU A 687 52.72 21.00 8.69
CA LEU A 687 52.24 21.44 9.99
C LEU A 687 51.12 22.48 9.84
N TRP A 688 50.19 22.30 10.76
CA TRP A 688 48.88 22.87 10.94
C TRP A 688 49.00 24.16 11.77
N ILE A 689 48.18 25.19 11.51
CA ILE A 689 48.06 26.35 12.43
C ILE A 689 46.90 26.06 13.40
N PRO A 690 47.16 25.98 14.72
CA PRO A 690 46.16 25.68 15.75
C PRO A 690 45.12 26.80 15.99
N ALA A 691 43.99 26.41 16.58
CA ALA A 691 42.76 27.17 16.80
C ALA A 691 42.84 28.41 17.73
N ALA A 692 44.02 28.99 17.97
CA ALA A 692 44.22 30.13 18.86
C ALA A 692 44.27 31.51 18.14
N GLU A 693 44.23 31.57 16.81
CA GLU A 693 44.22 32.84 16.05
C GLU A 693 42.81 33.29 15.60
N HIS A 694 41.74 32.63 16.07
CA HIS A 694 40.38 33.15 15.89
C HIS A 694 40.03 34.15 17.02
N GLN A 695 40.18 35.45 16.77
CA GLN A 695 39.51 36.51 17.55
C GLN A 695 38.32 37.08 16.75
N GLY A 696 37.12 36.96 17.33
CA GLY A 696 35.88 37.54 16.81
C GLY A 696 35.62 38.95 17.34
N ASN A 697 34.72 39.69 16.69
CA ASN A 697 33.98 40.79 17.29
C ASN A 697 32.66 41.07 16.53
N GLY A 698 31.55 40.83 17.25
CA GLY A 698 30.27 41.54 17.32
C GLY A 698 29.58 42.11 16.08
N TYR A 699 28.35 41.64 15.81
CA TYR A 699 27.26 42.50 15.32
C TYR A 699 25.94 42.15 16.03
N GLU A 700 25.22 43.22 16.35
CA GLU A 700 24.11 43.38 17.29
C GLU A 700 22.74 42.95 16.71
N ASP A 701 21.80 42.65 17.61
CA ASP A 701 20.34 42.66 17.37
C ASP A 701 19.84 44.04 16.95
N ARG A 702 18.88 44.12 16.00
CA ARG A 702 17.65 44.94 16.12
C ARG A 702 16.64 44.72 15.00
N ASP A 703 15.39 44.84 15.44
CA ASP A 703 14.11 44.58 14.79
C ASP A 703 13.61 45.67 13.82
N ASP A 704 12.45 45.36 13.21
CA ASP A 704 11.38 46.24 12.67
C ASP A 704 11.54 46.84 11.26
N ILE A 705 10.53 46.97 10.37
CA ILE A 705 9.10 46.65 10.29
C ILE A 705 8.69 46.73 8.78
N ASP A 706 7.59 46.05 8.46
CA ASP A 706 6.67 46.02 7.29
C ASP A 706 6.74 47.09 6.16
N ASP A 707 6.38 46.70 4.92
CA ASP A 707 5.06 47.02 4.33
C ASP A 707 4.91 46.60 2.84
N ASP A 708 3.76 45.99 2.57
CA ASP A 708 2.91 45.97 1.36
C ASP A 708 3.40 46.57 0.03
N VAL A 709 3.28 45.80 -1.07
CA VAL A 709 2.72 46.30 -2.36
C VAL A 709 2.02 45.18 -3.16
N PRO A 710 0.81 45.41 -3.73
CA PRO A 710 -0.03 44.42 -4.40
C PRO A 710 0.23 44.25 -5.91
N SER A 711 -0.43 43.23 -6.47
CA SER A 711 -0.55 42.91 -7.90
C SER A 711 -1.10 44.06 -8.76
N THR A 712 -0.58 44.22 -9.98
CA THR A 712 -1.29 44.90 -11.08
C THR A 712 -1.23 44.11 -12.39
N ILE A 713 -2.43 43.94 -12.94
CA ILE A 713 -2.83 43.32 -14.20
C ILE A 713 -2.62 44.30 -15.38
N ALA A 714 -2.40 43.72 -16.57
CA ALA A 714 -2.66 44.22 -17.94
C ALA A 714 -1.79 45.35 -18.53
N SER A 715 -1.16 45.04 -19.67
CA SER A 715 -1.64 45.54 -20.97
C SER A 715 -0.81 44.93 -22.12
N GLU A 716 -1.42 44.03 -22.87
CA GLU A 716 -1.07 43.79 -24.27
C GLU A 716 -1.49 45.04 -25.08
N GLN A 717 -0.60 45.55 -25.93
CA GLN A 717 -1.04 46.29 -27.12
C GLN A 717 -0.09 46.03 -28.29
N ARG A 718 -0.68 45.34 -29.27
CA ARG A 718 -0.17 45.01 -30.59
C ARG A 718 -0.29 46.25 -31.49
N GLY A 719 0.73 46.52 -32.29
CA GLY A 719 0.64 47.35 -33.49
C GLY A 719 1.91 48.14 -33.80
N ARG A 720 2.59 47.83 -34.91
CA ARG A 720 2.62 48.67 -36.13
C ARG A 720 3.57 48.08 -37.19
N GLU A 721 3.05 47.97 -38.40
CA GLU A 721 3.72 47.55 -39.64
C GLU A 721 4.50 48.71 -40.31
N GLU A 722 5.20 48.34 -41.41
CA GLU A 722 5.74 49.16 -42.51
C GLU A 722 7.16 49.73 -42.28
N GLU A 723 8.15 49.57 -43.18
CA GLU A 723 8.13 49.83 -44.63
C GLU A 723 9.22 49.03 -45.38
N ARG A 724 8.89 48.53 -46.58
CA ARG A 724 9.83 48.17 -47.67
C ARG A 724 9.73 49.25 -48.76
N PRO A 725 10.84 49.70 -49.38
CA PRO A 725 10.77 50.54 -50.56
C PRO A 725 10.55 49.72 -51.85
N ILE A 726 9.76 50.28 -52.77
CA ILE A 726 9.41 49.76 -54.10
C ILE A 726 10.22 50.48 -55.20
N ALA A 727 10.38 49.76 -56.33
CA ALA A 727 10.79 50.17 -57.68
C ALA A 727 12.31 50.30 -57.91
N ALA A 728 12.89 49.74 -58.98
CA ALA A 728 12.36 49.44 -60.31
C ALA A 728 12.69 48.03 -60.84
#